data_AF-A0A0R3ETY1-F1
#
_entry.id   AF-A0A0R3ETY1-F1
#
_cell.length_a   1.000
_cell.length_b   1.000
_cell.length_c   1.000
_cell.angle_alpha   90.00
_cell.angle_beta   90.00
_cell.angle_gamma   90.00
#
_symmetry.space_group_name_H-M   'P 1'
#
loop_
_entity.id
_entity.type
_entity.pdbx_description
1 polymer ?
#
loop_
_entity_poly.entity_id
_entity_poly.type
_entity_poly.pdbx_seq_one_letter_code
_entity_poly.pdbx_strand_id
1 'polypeptide(L)'
;MGMTLDELQHWPPQIKALADAASKRGDASQQAADKVQAIIDMSTWKGDAGDAARDAMKRSAARFENSGFEAMYVAMHANKAYGESQALADDIGSFLAYAAAPPKVDIYPKTNTVTPPDITGLNKDQLQKVIDKLKELHQRVTGLIARGEMLDDSLARVLDEGTGGHTMAEKQIAEGSPEQAERDVHDVLAGTATEEQKARVQAASILSPEQIADRDAGRPVQLTRSQQQVLGQLQAQMNGMSVEDIHRAERRLGNNKSIIGNALQMMGSNQYGYAKTELRPGAQSSTTELTTGGYDKLPTSVQNALNDKSPGYSYVSQGPGQGTAPVTQGSTLGNLDRLSDVIKDGDPGFQNGTELDRKLMQRGADILHFENQNNDSHEGAADSTIQNIFSSAGRDHVVDHDMMVNPDGKRNDQFLGDLTHHQFTDGGKAAGGLMSWTHDSAQVGPGTSAEQAKISGETAHAYASYVSEHKELNALPANDNQGLGQGTKTLGQLSPELVKGMAWGLAPYTAVIGGGEPAIFGGTPGFDEALDTDDAIGNGSMPQAKALFKVLDTNAEAATTLGSALYGDSIMATNHYAEAVKQLGTGPIGDLDQAGRFRGLADAGLAAGNDAQHNAETVSKEQYAKDLQKLKEVAYGSITKVLPIPDYATTPFGILSDSLKETVIGSAPSPGQLANSTVPNMNPANGQQQLLNAYVSTGVLRPDQFPPNMLVPVGPEHPGAMRVGTLAELQAMRLPDGSPAHLGLLSNSYHTMVDTALGQVPGKAGDAGPLVDAYNNAVKSTQ
;
A
#
# COMPACT_ATOMS: atom_id res chain seq x y z
N MET A 1 11.86 -12.31 -48.23
CA MET A 1 11.26 -11.82 -49.50
C MET A 1 11.16 -10.32 -49.36
N GLY A 2 11.68 -9.54 -50.30
CA GLY A 2 11.61 -8.07 -50.25
C GLY A 2 10.24 -7.57 -50.72
N MET A 3 9.85 -6.37 -50.28
CA MET A 3 8.59 -5.73 -50.63
C MET A 3 8.43 -5.49 -52.14
N THR A 4 7.21 -5.63 -52.65
CA THR A 4 6.87 -5.40 -54.06
C THR A 4 6.20 -4.05 -54.26
N LEU A 5 6.37 -3.46 -55.45
CA LEU A 5 5.67 -2.22 -55.81
C LEU A 5 4.15 -2.39 -55.77
N ASP A 6 3.65 -3.60 -56.05
CA ASP A 6 2.23 -3.97 -55.95
C ASP A 6 1.73 -3.90 -54.49
N GLU A 7 2.47 -4.46 -53.53
CA GLU A 7 2.13 -4.40 -52.10
C GLU A 7 2.11 -2.95 -51.58
N LEU A 8 3.13 -2.16 -51.93
CA LEU A 8 3.25 -0.76 -51.51
C LEU A 8 2.10 0.13 -52.02
N GLN A 9 1.53 -0.18 -53.20
CA GLN A 9 0.35 0.53 -53.72
C GLN A 9 -0.95 0.19 -52.98
N HIS A 10 -1.04 -0.98 -52.32
CA HIS A 10 -2.24 -1.43 -51.62
C HIS A 10 -2.20 -1.19 -50.10
N TRP A 11 -1.07 -0.71 -49.56
CA TRP A 11 -0.89 -0.43 -48.13
C TRP A 11 -1.69 0.73 -47.53
N PRO A 12 -1.89 1.87 -48.20
CA PRO A 12 -2.54 3.03 -47.59
C PRO A 12 -3.87 2.73 -46.87
N PRO A 13 -4.83 1.97 -47.45
CA PRO A 13 -6.08 1.65 -46.75
C PRO A 13 -5.89 0.79 -45.48
N GLN A 14 -4.85 -0.05 -45.43
CA GLN A 14 -4.58 -0.91 -44.26
C GLN A 14 -3.97 -0.10 -43.11
N ILE A 15 -3.02 0.78 -43.41
CA ILE A 15 -2.39 1.67 -42.43
C ILE A 15 -3.44 2.65 -41.86
N LYS A 16 -4.36 3.14 -42.71
CA LYS A 16 -5.48 3.96 -42.26
C LYS A 16 -6.43 3.20 -41.32
N ALA A 17 -6.77 1.95 -41.63
CA ALA A 17 -7.64 1.15 -40.78
C ALA A 17 -7.02 0.91 -39.38
N LEU A 18 -5.69 0.69 -39.33
CA LEU A 18 -4.95 0.60 -38.08
C LEU A 18 -5.00 1.92 -37.29
N ALA A 19 -4.74 3.06 -37.94
CA ALA A 19 -4.80 4.38 -37.31
C ALA A 19 -6.19 4.68 -36.73
N ASP A 20 -7.25 4.41 -37.49
CA ASP A 20 -8.63 4.63 -37.07
C ASP A 20 -9.02 3.70 -35.90
N ALA A 21 -8.53 2.45 -35.88
CA ALA A 21 -8.78 1.51 -34.78
C ALA A 21 -8.05 1.89 -33.49
N ALA A 22 -6.79 2.31 -33.61
CA ALA A 22 -5.98 2.77 -32.49
C ALA A 22 -6.56 4.05 -31.88
N SER A 23 -7.00 5.00 -32.71
CA SER A 23 -7.66 6.23 -32.23
C SER A 23 -8.92 5.91 -31.44
N LYS A 24 -9.78 5.02 -31.96
CA LYS A 24 -11.01 4.61 -31.26
C LYS A 24 -10.73 3.92 -29.92
N ARG A 25 -9.68 3.09 -29.85
CA ARG A 25 -9.25 2.46 -28.59
C ARG A 25 -8.74 3.51 -27.58
N GLY A 26 -7.99 4.50 -28.06
CA GLY A 26 -7.53 5.64 -27.27
C GLY A 26 -8.69 6.40 -26.64
N ASP A 27 -9.63 6.85 -27.48
CA ASP A 27 -10.83 7.58 -27.04
C ASP A 27 -11.66 6.77 -26.02
N ALA A 28 -11.84 5.47 -26.26
CA ALA A 28 -12.59 4.60 -25.36
C ALA A 28 -11.91 4.41 -23.99
N SER A 29 -10.58 4.38 -23.97
CA SER A 29 -9.80 4.22 -22.74
C SER A 29 -9.79 5.52 -21.93
N GLN A 30 -9.67 6.69 -22.59
CA GLN A 30 -9.83 7.99 -21.92
C GLN A 30 -11.24 8.16 -21.34
N GLN A 31 -12.28 7.81 -22.10
CA GLN A 31 -13.65 7.82 -21.57
C GLN A 31 -13.86 6.88 -20.37
N ALA A 32 -13.14 5.77 -20.31
CA ALA A 32 -13.17 4.86 -19.17
C ALA A 32 -12.47 5.50 -17.95
N ALA A 33 -11.32 6.14 -18.14
CA ALA A 33 -10.64 6.89 -17.09
C ALA A 33 -11.52 8.01 -16.53
N ASP A 34 -12.11 8.84 -17.38
CA ASP A 34 -13.00 9.94 -16.98
C ASP A 34 -14.19 9.44 -16.15
N LYS A 35 -14.77 8.28 -16.53
CA LYS A 35 -15.87 7.66 -15.78
C LYS A 35 -15.42 7.15 -14.42
N VAL A 36 -14.24 6.55 -14.32
CA VAL A 36 -13.67 6.11 -13.04
C VAL A 36 -13.38 7.32 -12.15
N GLN A 37 -12.82 8.40 -12.72
CA GLN A 37 -12.58 9.64 -11.99
C GLN A 37 -13.88 10.30 -11.52
N ALA A 38 -14.93 10.34 -12.36
CA ALA A 38 -16.24 10.84 -11.94
C ALA A 38 -16.86 10.00 -10.80
N ILE A 39 -16.64 8.68 -10.78
CA ILE A 39 -17.07 7.82 -9.67
C ILE A 39 -16.29 8.15 -8.39
N ILE A 40 -15.00 8.41 -8.49
CA ILE A 40 -14.16 8.86 -7.36
C ILE A 40 -14.70 10.19 -6.81
N ASP A 41 -14.95 11.17 -7.67
CA ASP A 41 -15.37 12.52 -7.29
C ASP A 41 -16.78 12.56 -6.69
N MET A 42 -17.68 11.69 -7.17
CA MET A 42 -19.06 11.58 -6.66
C MET A 42 -19.18 10.69 -5.41
N SER A 43 -18.13 9.94 -5.05
CA SER A 43 -18.17 9.00 -3.93
C SER A 43 -18.26 9.73 -2.59
N THR A 44 -19.35 9.48 -1.86
CA THR A 44 -19.56 9.98 -0.48
C THR A 44 -19.08 8.99 0.59
N TRP A 45 -18.50 7.85 0.19
CA TRP A 45 -18.07 6.80 1.10
C TRP A 45 -16.79 7.21 1.86
N LYS A 46 -16.89 7.36 3.18
CA LYS A 46 -15.79 7.78 4.07
C LYS A 46 -15.20 6.59 4.84
N GLY A 47 -14.01 6.76 5.40
CA GLY A 47 -13.25 5.74 6.13
C GLY A 47 -12.22 5.02 5.25
N ASP A 48 -11.33 4.25 5.87
CA ASP A 48 -10.11 3.72 5.22
C ASP A 48 -10.39 2.77 4.06
N ALA A 49 -11.47 1.98 4.13
CA ALA A 49 -11.93 1.18 2.98
C ALA A 49 -12.38 2.05 1.80
N GLY A 50 -12.96 3.22 2.09
CA GLY A 50 -13.32 4.21 1.08
C GLY A 50 -12.09 4.90 0.48
N ASP A 51 -11.05 5.16 1.29
CA ASP A 51 -9.78 5.73 0.82
C ASP A 51 -8.97 4.71 0.02
N ALA A 52 -8.85 3.46 0.47
CA ALA A 52 -8.23 2.37 -0.27
C ALA A 52 -8.97 2.08 -1.59
N ALA A 53 -10.31 2.10 -1.59
CA ALA A 53 -11.10 1.97 -2.81
C ALA A 53 -10.89 3.17 -3.75
N ARG A 54 -10.84 4.41 -3.24
CA ARG A 54 -10.49 5.59 -4.05
C ARG A 54 -9.09 5.46 -4.63
N ASP A 55 -8.11 5.00 -3.87
CA ASP A 55 -6.74 4.83 -4.35
C ASP A 55 -6.62 3.68 -5.36
N ALA A 56 -7.33 2.56 -5.16
CA ALA A 56 -7.43 1.51 -6.16
C ALA A 56 -8.12 1.99 -7.45
N MET A 57 -9.15 2.82 -7.33
CA MET A 57 -9.82 3.45 -8.46
C MET A 57 -8.93 4.49 -9.15
N LYS A 58 -8.14 5.29 -8.43
CA LYS A 58 -7.13 6.19 -9.01
C LYS A 58 -6.09 5.42 -9.80
N ARG A 59 -5.59 4.30 -9.25
CA ARG A 59 -4.69 3.39 -9.97
C ARG A 59 -5.33 2.83 -11.24
N SER A 60 -6.62 2.50 -11.18
CA SER A 60 -7.38 2.01 -12.35
C SER A 60 -7.60 3.10 -13.40
N ALA A 61 -7.93 4.32 -12.98
CA ALA A 61 -8.02 5.49 -13.86
C ALA A 61 -6.68 5.76 -14.56
N ALA A 62 -5.58 5.79 -13.80
CA ALA A 62 -4.23 5.95 -14.35
C ALA A 62 -3.86 4.85 -15.36
N ARG A 63 -4.28 3.59 -15.13
CA ARG A 63 -4.09 2.50 -16.10
C ARG A 63 -4.88 2.71 -17.39
N PHE A 64 -6.12 3.18 -17.30
CA PHE A 64 -6.94 3.49 -18.48
C PHE A 64 -6.41 4.71 -19.23
N GLU A 65 -5.92 5.73 -18.53
CA GLU A 65 -5.22 6.86 -19.13
C GLU A 65 -3.98 6.38 -19.89
N ASN A 66 -3.13 5.57 -19.25
CA ASN A 66 -1.93 5.03 -19.87
C ASN A 66 -2.25 4.22 -21.13
N SER A 67 -3.22 3.29 -21.05
CA SER A 67 -3.66 2.54 -22.23
C SER A 67 -4.28 3.42 -23.31
N GLY A 68 -4.89 4.55 -22.94
CA GLY A 68 -5.44 5.53 -23.87
C GLY A 68 -4.34 6.28 -24.62
N PHE A 69 -3.31 6.72 -23.89
CA PHE A 69 -2.15 7.40 -24.46
C PHE A 69 -1.34 6.49 -25.39
N GLU A 70 -1.07 5.25 -25.00
CA GLU A 70 -0.39 4.27 -25.86
C GLU A 70 -1.14 4.06 -27.18
N ALA A 71 -2.47 3.92 -27.13
CA ALA A 71 -3.29 3.76 -28.31
C ALA A 71 -3.34 5.03 -29.19
N MET A 72 -3.36 6.22 -28.59
CA MET A 72 -3.27 7.49 -29.32
C MET A 72 -1.88 7.71 -29.94
N TYR A 73 -0.81 7.27 -29.28
CA TYR A 73 0.55 7.28 -29.81
C TYR A 73 0.62 6.43 -31.10
N VAL A 74 0.13 5.19 -31.04
CA VAL A 74 0.01 4.33 -32.23
C VAL A 74 -0.83 4.99 -33.32
N ALA A 75 -1.97 5.58 -32.97
CA ALA A 75 -2.85 6.24 -33.93
C ALA A 75 -2.18 7.43 -34.64
N MET A 76 -1.45 8.26 -33.90
CA MET A 76 -0.76 9.44 -34.44
C MET A 76 0.34 9.03 -35.42
N HIS A 77 1.15 8.04 -35.03
CA HIS A 77 2.24 7.55 -35.86
C HIS A 77 1.75 6.74 -37.07
N ALA A 78 0.67 5.96 -36.93
CA ALA A 78 0.03 5.30 -38.06
C ALA A 78 -0.60 6.32 -39.04
N ASN A 79 -1.15 7.44 -38.55
CA ASN A 79 -1.64 8.52 -39.42
C ASN A 79 -0.51 9.20 -40.21
N LYS A 80 0.65 9.39 -39.59
CA LYS A 80 1.84 9.88 -40.29
C LYS A 80 2.29 8.89 -41.37
N ALA A 81 2.41 7.62 -41.02
CA ALA A 81 2.77 6.54 -41.95
C ALA A 81 1.75 6.42 -43.09
N TYR A 82 0.47 6.66 -42.83
CA TYR A 82 -0.57 6.72 -43.85
C TYR A 82 -0.29 7.82 -44.88
N GLY A 83 0.01 9.06 -44.45
CA GLY A 83 0.36 10.14 -45.36
C GLY A 83 1.60 9.83 -46.22
N GLU A 84 2.64 9.25 -45.61
CA GLU A 84 3.86 8.82 -46.31
C GLU A 84 3.59 7.66 -47.30
N SER A 85 2.71 6.72 -46.93
CA SER A 85 2.29 5.62 -47.81
C SER A 85 1.51 6.11 -49.04
N GLN A 86 0.68 7.15 -48.90
CA GLN A 86 -0.06 7.74 -50.01
C GLN A 86 0.90 8.40 -51.01
N ALA A 87 1.84 9.21 -50.50
CA ALA A 87 2.86 9.82 -51.34
C ALA A 87 3.73 8.77 -52.05
N LEU A 88 4.06 7.67 -51.37
CA LEU A 88 4.78 6.55 -51.97
C LEU A 88 3.96 5.86 -53.06
N ALA A 89 2.68 5.59 -52.84
CA ALA A 89 1.80 4.97 -53.84
C ALA A 89 1.65 5.86 -55.09
N ASP A 90 1.52 7.19 -54.91
CA ASP A 90 1.44 8.17 -55.99
C ASP A 90 2.75 8.25 -56.80
N ASP A 91 3.90 8.20 -56.11
CA ASP A 91 5.22 8.15 -56.74
C ASP A 91 5.42 6.86 -57.54
N ILE A 92 4.95 5.71 -57.03
CA ILE A 92 4.96 4.43 -57.75
C ILE A 92 4.05 4.53 -58.99
N GLY A 93 2.86 5.12 -58.87
CA GLY A 93 1.96 5.34 -60.01
C GLY A 93 2.60 6.20 -61.10
N SER A 94 3.22 7.32 -60.71
CA SER A 94 3.96 8.22 -61.62
C SER A 94 5.16 7.53 -62.27
N PHE A 95 5.86 6.69 -61.51
CA PHE A 95 6.96 5.87 -61.97
C PHE A 95 6.53 4.85 -63.04
N LEU A 96 5.42 4.13 -62.82
CA LEU A 96 4.88 3.18 -63.79
C LEU A 96 4.40 3.89 -65.07
N ALA A 97 3.81 5.07 -64.95
CA ALA A 97 3.43 5.90 -66.10
C ALA A 97 4.67 6.36 -66.92
N TYR A 98 5.76 6.74 -66.24
CA TYR A 98 7.02 7.09 -66.90
C TYR A 98 7.64 5.89 -67.65
N ALA A 99 7.57 4.70 -67.07
CA ALA A 99 8.02 3.47 -67.73
C ALA A 99 7.21 3.15 -69.00
N ALA A 100 5.88 3.35 -68.96
CA ALA A 100 4.99 3.12 -70.10
C ALA A 100 5.13 4.14 -71.25
N ALA A 101 5.66 5.34 -70.99
CA ALA A 101 5.88 6.35 -72.02
C ALA A 101 6.98 5.94 -73.02
N PRO A 102 6.92 6.32 -74.31
CA PRO A 102 7.98 6.03 -75.27
C PRO A 102 9.36 6.64 -74.89
N PRO A 103 10.49 5.91 -75.02
CA PRO A 103 10.58 4.49 -75.34
C PRO A 103 10.05 3.64 -74.18
N LYS A 104 9.08 2.76 -74.47
CA LYS A 104 8.37 1.96 -73.48
C LYS A 104 9.36 0.99 -72.82
N VAL A 105 9.29 0.82 -71.50
CA VAL A 105 10.02 -0.20 -70.75
C VAL A 105 9.00 -0.90 -69.85
N ASP A 106 8.93 -2.23 -69.94
CA ASP A 106 7.97 -3.00 -69.15
C ASP A 106 8.50 -3.25 -67.74
N ILE A 107 7.68 -2.93 -66.74
CA ILE A 107 7.96 -3.16 -65.31
C ILE A 107 6.87 -4.04 -64.76
N TYR A 108 7.25 -5.08 -64.04
CA TYR A 108 6.32 -6.00 -63.38
C TYR A 108 6.25 -5.69 -61.88
N PRO A 109 5.18 -5.03 -61.38
CA PRO A 109 5.11 -4.56 -59.99
C PRO A 109 5.14 -5.66 -58.92
N LYS A 110 4.75 -6.90 -59.28
CA LYS A 110 4.74 -8.07 -58.37
C LYS A 110 6.11 -8.72 -58.18
N THR A 111 7.06 -8.44 -59.06
CA THR A 111 8.40 -9.03 -59.05
C THR A 111 9.49 -7.98 -59.04
N ASN A 112 9.11 -6.70 -59.12
CA ASN A 112 10.00 -5.54 -59.25
C ASN A 112 10.97 -5.63 -60.44
N THR A 113 10.70 -6.49 -61.43
CA THR A 113 11.61 -6.73 -62.55
C THR A 113 11.37 -5.73 -63.67
N VAL A 114 12.46 -5.10 -64.13
CA VAL A 114 12.50 -4.23 -65.30
C VAL A 114 12.95 -5.03 -66.52
N THR A 115 12.13 -5.08 -67.57
CA THR A 115 12.44 -5.85 -68.80
C THR A 115 12.92 -4.90 -69.90
N PRO A 116 14.06 -5.19 -70.55
CA PRO A 116 14.54 -4.39 -71.67
C PRO A 116 13.51 -4.38 -72.81
N PRO A 117 13.24 -3.23 -73.44
CA PRO A 117 12.41 -3.19 -74.63
C PRO A 117 13.12 -3.79 -75.84
N ASP A 118 12.34 -4.14 -76.86
CA ASP A 118 12.88 -4.58 -78.14
C ASP A 118 13.74 -3.47 -78.78
N ILE A 119 15.00 -3.78 -79.01
CA ILE A 119 16.01 -2.85 -79.57
C ILE A 119 16.20 -3.04 -81.08
N THR A 120 15.46 -3.94 -81.71
CA THR A 120 15.62 -4.29 -83.12
C THR A 120 15.27 -3.10 -84.02
N GLY A 121 16.24 -2.61 -84.81
CA GLY A 121 16.04 -1.51 -85.76
C GLY A 121 16.28 -0.08 -85.22
N LEU A 122 16.71 0.08 -83.97
CA LEU A 122 17.04 1.39 -83.38
C LEU A 122 18.40 1.94 -83.87
N ASN A 123 18.48 3.26 -84.10
CA ASN A 123 19.76 3.93 -84.36
C ASN A 123 20.54 4.19 -83.06
N LYS A 124 21.82 4.59 -83.16
CA LYS A 124 22.70 4.80 -81.98
C LYS A 124 22.12 5.77 -80.95
N ASP A 125 21.49 6.84 -81.39
CA ASP A 125 20.91 7.86 -80.50
C ASP A 125 19.66 7.35 -79.77
N GLN A 126 18.85 6.53 -80.43
CA GLN A 126 17.68 5.88 -79.84
C GLN A 126 18.08 4.77 -78.86
N LEU A 127 19.14 4.00 -79.19
CA LEU A 127 19.68 2.97 -78.31
C LEU A 127 20.21 3.57 -77.01
N GLN A 128 20.91 4.72 -77.09
CA GLN A 128 21.43 5.41 -75.92
C GLN A 128 20.29 5.90 -75.00
N LYS A 129 19.21 6.46 -75.57
CA LYS A 129 18.02 6.87 -74.81
C LYS A 129 17.35 5.71 -74.06
N VAL A 130 17.32 4.51 -74.66
CA VAL A 130 16.81 3.30 -74.02
C VAL A 130 17.72 2.85 -72.86
N ILE A 131 19.03 2.88 -73.05
CA ILE A 131 20.02 2.52 -72.01
C ILE A 131 19.93 3.47 -70.82
N ASP A 132 19.83 4.77 -71.06
CA ASP A 132 19.75 5.78 -70.00
C ASP A 132 18.44 5.64 -69.22
N LYS A 133 17.31 5.42 -69.93
CA LYS A 133 16.01 5.17 -69.29
C LYS A 133 16.01 3.87 -68.49
N LEU A 134 16.62 2.79 -68.96
CA LEU A 134 16.74 1.53 -68.22
C LEU A 134 17.56 1.70 -66.93
N LYS A 135 18.65 2.48 -66.96
CA LYS A 135 19.45 2.77 -65.76
C LYS A 135 18.65 3.59 -64.74
N GLU A 136 17.95 4.63 -65.20
CA GLU A 136 17.11 5.48 -64.36
C GLU A 136 15.98 4.66 -63.71
N LEU A 137 15.30 3.80 -64.49
CA LEU A 137 14.23 2.97 -63.98
C LEU A 137 14.73 1.95 -62.93
N HIS A 138 15.88 1.29 -63.14
CA HIS A 138 16.47 0.39 -62.13
C HIS A 138 16.82 1.12 -60.82
N GLN A 139 17.39 2.33 -60.91
CA GLN A 139 17.69 3.13 -59.73
C GLN A 139 16.42 3.55 -58.99
N ARG A 140 15.39 3.97 -59.72
CA ARG A 140 14.12 4.40 -59.12
C ARG A 140 13.32 3.25 -58.51
N VAL A 141 13.30 2.04 -59.10
CA VAL A 141 12.72 0.84 -58.45
C VAL A 141 13.37 0.60 -57.09
N THR A 142 14.71 0.60 -57.07
CA THR A 142 15.47 0.35 -55.83
C THR A 142 15.17 1.40 -54.77
N GLY A 143 15.10 2.68 -55.15
CA GLY A 143 14.76 3.77 -54.23
C GLY A 143 13.32 3.72 -53.70
N LEU A 144 12.35 3.32 -54.53
CA LEU A 144 10.95 3.20 -54.11
C LEU A 144 10.75 2.03 -53.14
N ILE A 145 11.41 0.89 -53.38
CA ILE A 145 11.38 -0.27 -52.47
C ILE A 145 12.04 0.09 -51.14
N ALA A 146 13.22 0.72 -51.16
CA ALA A 146 13.92 1.13 -49.93
C ALA A 146 13.08 2.09 -49.07
N ARG A 147 12.35 3.02 -49.70
CA ARG A 147 11.40 3.89 -48.98
C ARG A 147 10.22 3.11 -48.40
N GLY A 148 9.73 2.09 -49.10
CA GLY A 148 8.70 1.19 -48.58
C GLY A 148 9.18 0.37 -47.39
N GLU A 149 10.39 -0.18 -47.46
CA GLU A 149 11.02 -0.91 -46.36
C GLU A 149 11.25 -0.03 -45.12
N MET A 150 11.70 1.21 -45.31
CA MET A 150 11.82 2.17 -44.21
C MET A 150 10.49 2.52 -43.55
N LEU A 151 9.41 2.61 -44.34
CA LEU A 151 8.07 2.88 -43.85
C LEU A 151 7.52 1.70 -43.02
N ASP A 152 7.76 0.46 -43.47
CA ASP A 152 7.43 -0.77 -42.74
C ASP A 152 8.10 -0.82 -41.38
N ASP A 153 9.42 -0.62 -41.37
CA ASP A 153 10.25 -0.68 -40.17
C ASP A 153 9.80 0.37 -39.14
N SER A 154 9.42 1.56 -39.63
CA SER A 154 8.87 2.62 -38.78
C SER A 154 7.50 2.26 -38.20
N LEU A 155 6.63 1.60 -38.98
CA LEU A 155 5.30 1.21 -38.51
C LEU A 155 5.35 0.03 -37.54
N ALA A 156 6.20 -0.96 -37.84
CA ALA A 156 6.43 -2.12 -36.99
C ALA A 156 6.98 -1.72 -35.61
N ARG A 157 7.87 -0.74 -35.55
CA ARG A 157 8.42 -0.20 -34.30
C ARG A 157 7.35 0.45 -33.42
N VAL A 158 6.51 1.28 -34.02
CA VAL A 158 5.39 1.95 -33.33
C VAL A 158 4.38 0.93 -32.80
N LEU A 159 4.15 -0.16 -33.53
CA LEU A 159 3.28 -1.25 -33.09
C LEU A 159 3.89 -2.05 -31.92
N ASP A 160 5.21 -2.26 -31.91
CA ASP A 160 5.92 -2.92 -30.81
C ASP A 160 5.90 -2.05 -29.53
N GLU A 161 6.21 -0.75 -29.68
CA GLU A 161 6.17 0.24 -28.59
C GLU A 161 4.75 0.41 -28.01
N GLY A 162 3.72 0.39 -28.87
CA GLY A 162 2.32 0.52 -28.47
C GLY A 162 1.66 -0.76 -27.94
N THR A 163 2.37 -1.89 -27.95
CA THR A 163 1.88 -3.18 -27.42
C THR A 163 2.74 -3.76 -26.30
N GLY A 164 3.78 -3.05 -25.86
CA GLY A 164 4.64 -3.44 -24.74
C GLY A 164 5.61 -4.60 -25.07
N GLY A 165 6.06 -4.72 -26.32
CA GLY A 165 6.84 -5.86 -26.82
C GLY A 165 8.38 -5.80 -26.67
N HIS A 166 8.99 -6.97 -26.44
CA HIS A 166 10.36 -7.23 -25.99
C HIS A 166 11.45 -7.41 -27.09
N THR A 167 11.62 -6.54 -28.09
CA THR A 167 12.74 -6.70 -29.06
C THR A 167 13.75 -5.54 -29.15
N MET A 168 13.74 -4.62 -28.18
CA MET A 168 14.53 -3.38 -28.24
C MET A 168 15.98 -3.48 -27.70
N ALA A 169 16.44 -4.65 -27.25
CA ALA A 169 17.84 -4.81 -26.83
C ALA A 169 18.85 -4.77 -28.00
N GLU A 170 18.42 -4.92 -29.27
CA GLU A 170 19.34 -4.99 -30.42
C GLU A 170 19.05 -4.00 -31.58
N LYS A 171 18.04 -3.12 -31.48
CA LYS A 171 17.79 -2.06 -32.49
C LYS A 171 17.67 -0.67 -31.89
N GLN A 172 18.74 -0.25 -31.21
CA GLN A 172 19.05 1.16 -31.03
C GLN A 172 19.03 1.90 -32.38
N ILE A 173 18.58 3.16 -32.38
CA ILE A 173 18.45 4.14 -33.48
C ILE A 173 17.00 4.28 -34.02
N ALA A 174 16.10 4.90 -33.24
CA ALA A 174 15.43 6.18 -33.60
C ALA A 174 14.35 6.60 -32.56
N GLU A 175 14.75 6.77 -31.30
CA GLU A 175 13.93 7.42 -30.27
C GLU A 175 14.61 8.73 -29.87
N GLY A 176 13.87 9.86 -29.87
CA GLY A 176 14.23 11.16 -29.31
C GLY A 176 15.65 11.69 -29.61
N SER A 177 15.79 12.73 -30.42
CA SER A 177 17.08 13.41 -30.47
C SER A 177 17.32 14.17 -29.14
N PRO A 178 18.57 14.28 -28.63
CA PRO A 178 18.86 15.07 -27.43
C PRO A 178 18.31 16.50 -27.49
N GLU A 179 18.23 17.09 -28.69
CA GLU A 179 17.57 18.38 -28.95
C GLU A 179 16.08 18.35 -28.63
N GLN A 180 15.39 17.27 -28.96
CA GLN A 180 13.96 17.14 -28.74
C GLN A 180 13.66 16.99 -27.24
N ALA A 181 14.41 16.15 -26.53
CA ALA A 181 14.27 16.00 -25.09
C ALA A 181 14.54 17.33 -24.36
N GLU A 182 15.55 18.09 -24.80
CA GLU A 182 15.87 19.40 -24.22
C GLU A 182 14.70 20.38 -24.37
N ARG A 183 14.15 20.50 -25.59
CA ARG A 183 13.03 21.39 -25.89
C ARG A 183 11.74 20.99 -25.16
N ASP A 184 11.42 19.70 -25.19
CA ASP A 184 10.20 19.20 -24.56
C ASP A 184 10.24 19.45 -23.05
N VAL A 185 11.36 19.18 -22.39
CA VAL A 185 11.53 19.47 -20.96
C VAL A 185 11.51 20.98 -20.70
N HIS A 186 12.15 21.78 -21.55
CA HIS A 186 12.15 23.24 -21.42
C HIS A 186 10.74 23.80 -21.43
N ASP A 187 9.95 23.42 -22.43
CA ASP A 187 8.58 23.89 -22.59
C ASP A 187 7.67 23.36 -21.47
N VAL A 188 7.91 22.13 -20.98
CA VAL A 188 7.17 21.54 -19.85
C VAL A 188 7.43 22.34 -18.57
N LEU A 189 8.70 22.60 -18.22
CA LEU A 189 9.06 23.37 -17.03
C LEU A 189 8.61 24.85 -17.13
N ALA A 190 8.62 25.41 -18.34
CA ALA A 190 8.13 26.77 -18.59
C ALA A 190 6.59 26.87 -18.53
N GLY A 191 5.86 25.75 -18.68
CA GLY A 191 4.40 25.73 -18.79
C GLY A 191 3.89 26.15 -20.17
N THR A 192 4.73 26.08 -21.20
CA THR A 192 4.43 26.43 -22.60
C THR A 192 4.32 25.23 -23.52
N ALA A 193 4.54 24.01 -22.99
CA ALA A 193 4.50 22.77 -23.75
C ALA A 193 3.14 22.49 -24.41
N THR A 194 3.20 21.99 -25.64
CA THR A 194 2.04 21.38 -26.30
C THR A 194 1.68 20.05 -25.62
N GLU A 195 0.46 19.56 -25.87
CA GLU A 195 0.01 18.29 -25.28
C GLU A 195 0.89 17.11 -25.73
N GLU A 196 1.43 17.14 -26.95
CA GLU A 196 2.37 16.13 -27.43
C GLU A 196 3.72 16.18 -26.71
N GLN A 197 4.19 17.38 -26.37
CA GLN A 197 5.43 17.54 -25.60
C GLN A 197 5.24 17.04 -24.16
N LYS A 198 4.11 17.40 -23.52
CA LYS A 198 3.76 16.89 -22.19
C LYS A 198 3.63 15.37 -22.20
N ALA A 199 2.93 14.79 -23.19
CA ALA A 199 2.75 13.35 -23.31
C ALA A 199 4.10 12.60 -23.43
N ARG A 200 5.06 13.15 -24.18
CA ARG A 200 6.40 12.54 -24.29
C ARG A 200 7.18 12.60 -22.98
N VAL A 201 7.14 13.72 -22.27
CA VAL A 201 7.81 13.85 -20.96
C VAL A 201 7.11 12.98 -19.90
N GLN A 202 5.78 12.88 -19.93
CA GLN A 202 5.00 12.02 -19.06
C GLN A 202 5.27 10.54 -19.32
N ALA A 203 5.31 10.10 -20.58
CA ALA A 203 5.65 8.72 -20.93
C ALA A 203 7.07 8.35 -20.43
N ALA A 204 7.98 9.32 -20.44
CA ALA A 204 9.32 9.17 -19.90
C ALA A 204 9.40 9.19 -18.35
N SER A 205 8.33 9.59 -17.65
CA SER A 205 8.26 9.61 -16.17
C SER A 205 7.46 8.45 -15.58
N ILE A 206 7.09 7.45 -16.39
CA ILE A 206 6.35 6.23 -15.99
C ILE A 206 7.23 5.01 -16.26
N LEU A 207 7.13 3.99 -15.40
CA LEU A 207 7.83 2.70 -15.57
C LEU A 207 6.91 1.63 -16.17
N SER A 208 7.49 0.78 -17.03
CA SER A 208 6.85 -0.45 -17.50
C SER A 208 6.71 -1.49 -16.38
N PRO A 209 5.85 -2.51 -16.53
CA PRO A 209 5.72 -3.58 -15.54
C PRO A 209 7.04 -4.31 -15.21
N GLU A 210 7.93 -4.48 -16.19
CA GLU A 210 9.25 -5.07 -15.99
C GLU A 210 10.17 -4.17 -15.18
N GLN A 211 10.19 -2.87 -15.49
CA GLN A 211 10.95 -1.87 -14.74
C GLN A 211 10.45 -1.76 -13.29
N ILE A 212 9.14 -1.86 -13.08
CA ILE A 212 8.52 -1.95 -11.74
C ILE A 212 9.02 -3.21 -11.01
N ALA A 213 9.02 -4.37 -11.68
CA ALA A 213 9.49 -5.61 -11.08
C ALA A 213 11.00 -5.59 -10.77
N ASP A 214 11.81 -4.89 -11.57
CA ASP A 214 13.24 -4.67 -11.27
C ASP A 214 13.41 -3.77 -10.05
N ARG A 215 12.70 -2.64 -9.99
CA ARG A 215 12.68 -1.72 -8.86
C ARG A 215 12.30 -2.44 -7.56
N ASP A 216 11.16 -3.15 -7.58
CA ASP A 216 10.61 -3.83 -6.40
C ASP A 216 11.53 -4.96 -5.90
N ALA A 217 12.36 -5.52 -6.79
CA ALA A 217 13.37 -6.51 -6.44
C ALA A 217 14.73 -5.90 -6.05
N GLY A 218 14.83 -4.57 -5.94
CA GLY A 218 16.08 -3.89 -5.62
C GLY A 218 17.13 -3.92 -6.73
N ARG A 219 16.75 -4.31 -7.96
CA ARG A 219 17.67 -4.41 -9.11
C ARG A 219 17.80 -3.06 -9.82
N PRO A 220 18.92 -2.80 -10.51
CA PRO A 220 19.06 -1.62 -11.37
C PRO A 220 17.97 -1.60 -12.45
N VAL A 221 17.20 -0.50 -12.52
CA VAL A 221 16.11 -0.33 -13.48
C VAL A 221 16.68 0.13 -14.82
N GLN A 222 16.41 -0.63 -15.87
CA GLN A 222 16.84 -0.28 -17.23
C GLN A 222 15.86 0.68 -17.89
N LEU A 223 16.15 1.98 -17.83
CA LEU A 223 15.39 3.02 -18.52
C LEU A 223 15.58 2.96 -20.04
N THR A 224 14.54 3.25 -20.81
CA THR A 224 14.61 3.43 -22.26
C THR A 224 15.44 4.66 -22.62
N ARG A 225 15.88 4.77 -23.87
CA ARG A 225 16.69 5.89 -24.33
C ARG A 225 15.99 7.23 -24.12
N SER A 226 14.70 7.28 -24.46
CA SER A 226 13.84 8.44 -24.25
C SER A 226 13.74 8.81 -22.76
N GLN A 227 13.46 7.83 -21.89
CA GLN A 227 13.42 8.02 -20.43
C GLN A 227 14.74 8.59 -19.89
N GLN A 228 15.87 8.01 -20.32
CA GLN A 228 17.22 8.44 -19.92
C GLN A 228 17.50 9.90 -20.32
N GLN A 229 17.14 10.30 -21.54
CA GLN A 229 17.37 11.66 -22.03
C GLN A 229 16.48 12.67 -21.31
N VAL A 230 15.18 12.38 -21.16
CA VAL A 230 14.23 13.27 -20.48
C VAL A 230 14.64 13.45 -19.01
N LEU A 231 15.02 12.38 -18.31
CA LEU A 231 15.47 12.48 -16.91
C LEU A 231 16.76 13.31 -16.78
N GLY A 232 17.71 13.12 -17.71
CA GLY A 232 18.92 13.94 -17.78
C GLY A 232 18.64 15.42 -18.03
N GLN A 233 17.66 15.73 -18.89
CA GLN A 233 17.23 17.10 -19.16
C GLN A 233 16.49 17.74 -17.98
N LEU A 234 15.59 17.01 -17.33
CA LEU A 234 14.92 17.46 -16.12
C LEU A 234 15.95 17.79 -15.04
N GLN A 235 16.98 16.97 -14.87
CA GLN A 235 18.06 17.24 -13.93
C GLN A 235 18.78 18.56 -14.27
N ALA A 236 19.24 18.69 -15.53
CA ALA A 236 20.04 19.83 -15.95
C ALA A 236 19.28 21.16 -15.84
N GLN A 237 18.01 21.16 -16.22
CA GLN A 237 17.21 22.38 -16.26
C GLN A 237 16.65 22.77 -14.88
N MET A 238 16.35 21.79 -14.02
CA MET A 238 15.94 22.07 -12.63
C MET A 238 17.10 22.42 -11.70
N ASN A 239 18.35 22.04 -12.03
CA ASN A 239 19.48 22.25 -11.11
C ASN A 239 19.69 23.71 -10.67
N GLY A 240 19.37 24.68 -11.54
CA GLY A 240 19.45 26.11 -11.24
C GLY A 240 18.18 26.73 -10.63
N MET A 241 17.09 25.98 -10.52
CA MET A 241 15.81 26.47 -10.01
C MET A 241 15.78 26.50 -8.48
N SER A 242 15.06 27.46 -7.88
CA SER A 242 14.73 27.41 -6.46
C SER A 242 13.68 26.32 -6.18
N VAL A 243 13.55 25.86 -4.93
CA VAL A 243 12.47 24.92 -4.55
C VAL A 243 11.09 25.50 -4.86
N GLU A 244 10.92 26.81 -4.66
CA GLU A 244 9.68 27.51 -5.01
C GLU A 244 9.42 27.50 -6.53
N ASP A 245 10.45 27.66 -7.36
CA ASP A 245 10.33 27.56 -8.82
C ASP A 245 9.98 26.14 -9.28
N ILE A 246 10.60 25.13 -8.66
CA ILE A 246 10.31 23.71 -8.96
C ILE A 246 8.84 23.41 -8.64
N HIS A 247 8.37 23.80 -7.46
CA HIS A 247 6.96 23.67 -7.10
C HIS A 247 6.07 24.49 -8.04
N ARG A 248 6.43 25.73 -8.40
CA ARG A 248 5.62 26.51 -9.37
C ARG A 248 5.53 25.82 -10.73
N ALA A 249 6.61 25.21 -11.20
CA ALA A 249 6.62 24.45 -12.44
C ALA A 249 5.68 23.24 -12.32
N GLU A 250 5.75 22.48 -11.23
CA GLU A 250 4.84 21.36 -10.95
C GLU A 250 3.38 21.81 -11.02
N ARG A 251 2.99 22.87 -10.29
CA ARG A 251 1.59 23.34 -10.28
C ARG A 251 1.05 23.73 -11.66
N ARG A 252 1.90 24.23 -12.55
CA ARG A 252 1.50 24.59 -13.93
C ARG A 252 1.16 23.38 -14.79
N LEU A 253 1.61 22.18 -14.41
CA LEU A 253 1.38 20.94 -15.17
C LEU A 253 -0.04 20.38 -15.01
N GLY A 254 -0.84 20.89 -14.08
CA GLY A 254 -2.25 20.52 -13.96
C GLY A 254 -2.43 19.05 -13.58
N ASN A 255 -2.83 18.21 -14.54
CA ASN A 255 -2.96 16.76 -14.30
C ASN A 255 -1.63 16.01 -14.40
N ASN A 256 -0.58 16.63 -14.97
CA ASN A 256 0.74 16.01 -15.18
C ASN A 256 1.76 16.39 -14.09
N LYS A 257 1.30 16.73 -12.88
CA LYS A 257 2.16 17.18 -11.76
C LYS A 257 3.16 16.12 -11.32
N SER A 258 2.78 14.85 -11.48
CA SER A 258 3.61 13.70 -11.11
C SER A 258 4.94 13.65 -11.84
N ILE A 259 5.09 14.30 -13.01
CA ILE A 259 6.37 14.35 -13.75
C ILE A 259 7.51 14.81 -12.85
N ILE A 260 7.32 15.92 -12.12
CA ILE A 260 8.40 16.50 -11.32
C ILE A 260 8.69 15.64 -10.10
N GLY A 261 7.64 15.19 -9.39
CA GLY A 261 7.79 14.28 -8.25
C GLY A 261 8.54 12.99 -8.63
N ASN A 262 8.09 12.32 -9.69
CA ASN A 262 8.72 11.08 -10.18
C ASN A 262 10.18 11.31 -10.60
N ALA A 263 10.47 12.44 -11.27
CA ALA A 263 11.81 12.78 -11.70
C ALA A 263 12.76 13.01 -10.51
N LEU A 264 12.30 13.71 -9.47
CA LEU A 264 13.07 13.92 -8.26
C LEU A 264 13.33 12.59 -7.52
N GLN A 265 12.35 11.69 -7.45
CA GLN A 265 12.53 10.37 -6.85
C GLN A 265 13.53 9.51 -7.63
N MET A 266 13.42 9.47 -8.96
CA MET A 266 14.38 8.75 -9.81
C MET A 266 15.79 9.34 -9.72
N MET A 267 15.93 10.67 -9.69
CA MET A 267 17.23 11.33 -9.48
C MET A 267 17.81 11.03 -8.11
N GLY A 268 16.98 10.92 -7.07
CA GLY A 268 17.40 10.63 -5.70
C GLY A 268 17.75 9.16 -5.43
N SER A 269 17.51 8.25 -6.39
CA SER A 269 17.75 6.82 -6.23
C SER A 269 18.90 6.31 -7.09
N ASN A 270 19.74 5.44 -6.51
CA ASN A 270 20.84 4.80 -7.20
C ASN A 270 20.38 3.66 -8.15
N GLN A 271 19.09 3.33 -8.17
CA GLN A 271 18.53 2.28 -9.03
C GLN A 271 18.40 2.72 -10.49
N TYR A 272 18.38 4.03 -10.76
CA TYR A 272 18.11 4.58 -12.09
C TYR A 272 19.39 5.14 -12.72
N GLY A 273 19.73 4.65 -13.91
CA GLY A 273 20.77 5.19 -14.76
C GLY A 273 20.17 6.02 -15.89
N TYR A 274 20.67 7.24 -16.12
CA TYR A 274 20.14 8.16 -17.12
C TYR A 274 21.22 9.00 -17.80
N ALA A 275 20.85 9.68 -18.88
CA ALA A 275 21.81 10.34 -19.75
C ALA A 275 22.51 11.50 -19.04
N LYS A 276 23.84 11.47 -19.02
CA LYS A 276 24.62 12.55 -18.43
C LYS A 276 24.42 13.83 -19.24
N THR A 277 24.06 14.91 -18.57
CA THR A 277 23.76 16.21 -19.19
C THR A 277 24.50 17.30 -18.43
N GLU A 278 25.09 18.27 -19.11
CA GLU A 278 25.70 19.42 -18.41
C GLU A 278 24.61 20.19 -17.67
N LEU A 279 24.86 20.57 -16.41
CA LEU A 279 23.86 21.15 -15.51
C LEU A 279 23.57 22.64 -15.80
N ARG A 280 23.18 22.94 -17.04
CA ARG A 280 22.79 24.27 -17.51
C ARG A 280 21.68 24.16 -18.56
N PRO A 281 20.75 25.13 -18.61
CA PRO A 281 19.75 25.19 -19.68
C PRO A 281 20.39 25.23 -21.08
N GLY A 282 19.77 24.57 -22.06
CA GLY A 282 20.26 24.48 -23.44
C GLY A 282 21.38 23.47 -23.68
N ALA A 283 21.84 22.74 -22.65
CA ALA A 283 22.79 21.64 -22.85
C ALA A 283 22.06 20.37 -23.27
N GLN A 284 22.62 19.66 -24.25
CA GLN A 284 22.07 18.39 -24.73
C GLN A 284 22.58 17.22 -23.91
N SER A 285 21.74 16.20 -23.77
CA SER A 285 22.09 14.97 -23.08
C SER A 285 23.07 14.12 -23.89
N SER A 286 24.01 13.49 -23.20
CA SER A 286 24.94 12.55 -23.83
C SER A 286 24.19 11.37 -24.43
N THR A 287 24.68 10.92 -25.58
CA THR A 287 24.19 9.74 -26.28
C THR A 287 24.98 8.49 -25.91
N THR A 288 26.02 8.59 -25.08
CA THR A 288 26.88 7.45 -24.75
C THR A 288 27.23 7.38 -23.27
N GLU A 289 27.19 8.49 -22.55
CA GLU A 289 27.52 8.55 -21.13
C GLU A 289 26.25 8.55 -20.29
N LEU A 290 26.19 7.63 -19.33
CA LEU A 290 25.16 7.60 -18.30
C LEU A 290 25.73 8.08 -16.96
N THR A 291 24.86 8.65 -16.15
CA THR A 291 25.07 8.85 -14.71
C THR A 291 24.05 8.03 -13.95
N THR A 292 24.44 7.58 -12.77
CA THR A 292 23.51 6.96 -11.81
C THR A 292 22.96 8.05 -10.90
N GLY A 293 21.69 7.92 -10.52
CA GLY A 293 21.06 8.76 -9.51
C GLY A 293 21.70 8.64 -8.12
N GLY A 294 21.18 9.41 -7.18
CA GLY A 294 21.67 9.56 -5.82
C GLY A 294 21.48 11.00 -5.33
N TYR A 295 21.75 11.23 -4.04
CA TYR A 295 21.57 12.54 -3.42
C TYR A 295 22.23 13.70 -4.17
N ASP A 296 23.47 13.51 -4.65
CA ASP A 296 24.25 14.53 -5.36
C ASP A 296 23.69 14.88 -6.74
N LYS A 297 22.70 14.12 -7.20
CA LYS A 297 22.01 14.33 -8.48
C LYS A 297 20.73 15.13 -8.39
N LEU A 298 20.19 15.33 -7.18
CA LEU A 298 19.05 16.22 -6.95
C LEU A 298 19.40 17.67 -7.33
N PRO A 299 18.42 18.53 -7.64
CA PRO A 299 18.69 19.95 -7.86
C PRO A 299 19.42 20.61 -6.69
N THR A 300 20.34 21.54 -6.96
CA THR A 300 21.16 22.20 -5.92
C THR A 300 20.32 22.82 -4.81
N SER A 301 19.17 23.43 -5.14
CA SER A 301 18.26 24.02 -4.16
C SER A 301 17.60 22.97 -3.25
N VAL A 302 17.26 21.80 -3.78
CA VAL A 302 16.73 20.65 -3.02
C VAL A 302 17.81 20.12 -2.10
N GLN A 303 19.03 19.91 -2.61
CA GLN A 303 20.17 19.49 -1.78
C GLN A 303 20.39 20.45 -0.60
N ASN A 304 20.39 21.77 -0.87
CA ASN A 304 20.56 22.79 0.17
C ASN A 304 19.44 22.77 1.20
N ALA A 305 18.17 22.62 0.79
CA ALA A 305 17.04 22.55 1.70
C ALA A 305 17.14 21.31 2.62
N LEU A 306 17.58 20.18 2.08
CA LEU A 306 17.75 18.91 2.82
C LEU A 306 18.98 18.89 3.73
N ASN A 307 20.00 19.71 3.45
CA ASN A 307 21.21 19.85 4.29
C ASN A 307 21.13 21.01 5.29
N ASP A 308 20.11 21.87 5.21
CA ASP A 308 19.93 22.95 6.16
C ASP A 308 19.68 22.37 7.55
N LYS A 309 20.54 22.70 8.52
CA LYS A 309 20.41 22.24 9.91
C LYS A 309 19.51 23.14 10.75
N SER A 310 19.11 24.29 10.22
CA SER A 310 18.19 25.19 10.91
C SER A 310 16.82 24.56 11.04
N PRO A 311 16.14 24.62 12.21
CA PRO A 311 14.74 24.23 12.31
C PRO A 311 13.82 25.18 11.53
N GLY A 312 14.34 26.27 10.96
CA GLY A 312 13.57 27.24 10.17
C GLY A 312 12.82 28.27 11.00
N TYR A 313 13.05 28.29 12.31
CA TYR A 313 12.52 29.27 13.26
C TYR A 313 13.41 29.35 14.51
N SER A 314 13.17 30.32 15.38
CA SER A 314 13.83 30.43 16.68
C SER A 314 12.90 30.98 17.74
N TYR A 315 13.15 30.63 19.00
CA TYR A 315 12.47 31.25 20.14
C TYR A 315 13.12 32.58 20.51
N VAL A 316 12.33 33.66 20.45
CA VAL A 316 12.76 34.99 20.87
C VAL A 316 12.00 35.41 22.13
N SER A 317 12.71 36.07 23.05
CA SER A 317 12.11 36.62 24.27
C SER A 317 11.08 37.70 23.91
N GLN A 318 9.87 37.58 24.47
CA GLN A 318 8.80 38.55 24.28
C GLN A 318 8.90 39.75 25.26
N GLY A 319 9.89 39.74 26.15
CA GLY A 319 10.11 40.76 27.16
C GLY A 319 10.13 40.19 28.59
N PRO A 320 10.42 41.03 29.60
CA PRO A 320 10.51 40.58 30.99
C PRO A 320 9.20 39.95 31.49
N GLY A 321 9.25 38.66 31.83
CA GLY A 321 8.11 37.91 32.36
C GLY A 321 7.09 37.41 31.32
N GLN A 322 7.34 37.58 30.02
CA GLN A 322 6.40 37.22 28.94
C GLN A 322 6.78 35.94 28.17
N GLY A 323 7.81 35.21 28.61
CA GLY A 323 8.25 33.98 27.96
C GLY A 323 8.93 34.20 26.61
N THR A 324 8.99 33.13 25.81
CA THR A 324 9.51 33.13 24.45
C THR A 324 8.42 32.76 23.46
N ALA A 325 8.50 33.26 22.22
CA ALA A 325 7.62 32.83 21.13
C ALA A 325 8.44 32.43 19.91
N PRO A 326 7.96 31.46 19.11
CA PRO A 326 8.60 31.07 17.87
C PRO A 326 8.48 32.19 16.82
N VAL A 327 9.57 32.46 16.11
CA VAL A 327 9.60 33.35 14.96
C VAL A 327 10.23 32.62 13.80
N THR A 328 9.46 32.42 12.73
CA THR A 328 9.92 31.80 11.48
C THR A 328 11.07 32.59 10.88
N GLN A 329 12.09 31.89 10.43
CA GLN A 329 13.29 32.46 9.83
C GLN A 329 13.45 31.95 8.39
N GLY A 330 13.65 32.90 7.46
CA GLY A 330 13.95 32.56 6.07
C GLY A 330 12.83 31.76 5.40
N SER A 331 13.22 30.84 4.52
CA SER A 331 12.31 30.02 3.71
C SER A 331 12.40 28.53 3.99
N THR A 332 13.13 28.10 5.04
CA THR A 332 13.42 26.68 5.32
C THR A 332 12.14 25.85 5.45
N LEU A 333 11.24 26.16 6.39
CA LEU A 333 9.98 25.42 6.56
C LEU A 333 9.13 25.43 5.28
N GLY A 334 8.97 26.60 4.66
CA GLY A 334 8.22 26.71 3.40
C GLY A 334 8.85 25.95 2.23
N ASN A 335 10.17 25.74 2.19
CA ASN A 335 10.81 24.93 1.17
C ASN A 335 10.58 23.44 1.44
N LEU A 336 10.62 23.01 2.70
CA LEU A 336 10.32 21.64 3.08
C LEU A 336 8.86 21.28 2.79
N ASP A 337 7.91 22.19 3.07
CA ASP A 337 6.50 22.04 2.71
C ASP A 337 6.32 21.88 1.20
N ARG A 338 6.91 22.79 0.43
CA ARG A 338 6.79 22.75 -1.03
C ARG A 338 7.41 21.49 -1.64
N LEU A 339 8.53 21.03 -1.08
CA LEU A 339 9.15 19.78 -1.53
C LEU A 339 8.25 18.58 -1.20
N SER A 340 7.66 18.56 -0.01
CA SER A 340 6.70 17.54 0.42
C SER A 340 5.48 17.49 -0.49
N ASP A 341 4.94 18.64 -0.89
CA ASP A 341 3.81 18.74 -1.84
C ASP A 341 4.17 18.16 -3.23
N VAL A 342 5.35 18.50 -3.75
CA VAL A 342 5.84 17.98 -5.04
C VAL A 342 6.01 16.46 -5.00
N ILE A 343 6.53 15.93 -3.90
CA ILE A 343 6.67 14.48 -3.70
C ILE A 343 5.29 13.83 -3.62
N LYS A 344 4.37 14.42 -2.86
CA LYS A 344 3.01 13.91 -2.65
C LYS A 344 2.20 13.81 -3.95
N ASP A 345 2.36 14.77 -4.84
CA ASP A 345 1.75 14.80 -6.18
C ASP A 345 2.42 13.81 -7.16
N GLY A 346 3.58 13.23 -6.79
CA GLY A 346 4.24 12.13 -7.50
C GLY A 346 3.63 10.75 -7.22
N ASP A 347 4.05 9.76 -8.02
CA ASP A 347 3.65 8.36 -7.87
C ASP A 347 4.45 7.70 -6.72
N PRO A 348 3.77 7.18 -5.67
CA PRO A 348 4.42 6.53 -4.54
C PRO A 348 5.22 5.29 -4.94
N GLY A 349 4.98 4.69 -6.10
CA GLY A 349 5.80 3.59 -6.60
C GLY A 349 7.27 3.96 -6.79
N PHE A 350 7.63 5.23 -6.99
CA PHE A 350 9.03 5.64 -7.09
C PHE A 350 9.72 5.82 -5.72
N GLN A 351 8.95 5.77 -4.63
CA GLN A 351 9.42 5.95 -3.27
C GLN A 351 9.85 4.60 -2.68
N ASN A 352 11.08 4.21 -3.00
CA ASN A 352 11.67 2.95 -2.54
C ASN A 352 13.13 3.16 -2.19
N GLY A 353 13.39 3.47 -0.92
CA GLY A 353 14.70 3.75 -0.35
C GLY A 353 15.41 4.95 -0.98
N THR A 354 14.68 6.01 -1.37
CA THR A 354 15.32 7.15 -2.06
C THR A 354 16.07 8.06 -1.10
N GLU A 355 17.19 8.66 -1.54
CA GLU A 355 17.92 9.62 -0.71
C GLU A 355 17.16 10.93 -0.49
N LEU A 356 16.19 11.23 -1.38
CA LEU A 356 15.29 12.35 -1.24
C LEU A 356 14.38 12.15 -0.02
N ASP A 357 13.69 11.02 0.03
CA ASP A 357 12.75 10.70 1.11
C ASP A 357 13.49 10.47 2.43
N ARG A 358 14.62 9.75 2.41
CA ARG A 358 15.47 9.54 3.60
C ARG A 358 15.89 10.86 4.26
N LYS A 359 16.40 11.81 3.47
CA LYS A 359 16.83 13.10 4.02
C LYS A 359 15.66 13.99 4.42
N LEU A 360 14.55 13.95 3.67
CA LEU A 360 13.37 14.74 4.02
C LEU A 360 12.76 14.24 5.34
N MET A 361 12.66 12.92 5.53
CA MET A 361 12.25 12.31 6.80
C MET A 361 13.20 12.66 7.94
N GLN A 362 14.52 12.58 7.72
CA GLN A 362 15.50 13.00 8.73
C GLN A 362 15.30 14.47 9.12
N ARG A 363 14.99 15.36 8.17
CA ARG A 363 14.66 16.76 8.48
C ARG A 363 13.42 16.89 9.34
N GLY A 364 12.36 16.14 9.05
CA GLY A 364 11.16 16.07 9.90
C GLY A 364 11.49 15.62 11.32
N ALA A 365 12.28 14.55 11.47
CA ALA A 365 12.73 14.03 12.75
C ALA A 365 13.61 15.03 13.54
N ASP A 366 14.55 15.71 12.88
CA ASP A 366 15.41 16.72 13.51
C ASP A 366 14.60 17.90 14.05
N ILE A 367 13.58 18.36 13.31
CA ILE A 367 12.73 19.48 13.71
C ILE A 367 11.82 19.06 14.86
N LEU A 368 11.21 17.88 14.78
CA LEU A 368 10.42 17.31 15.87
C LEU A 368 11.23 17.18 17.16
N HIS A 369 12.45 16.66 17.06
CA HIS A 369 13.36 16.55 18.19
C HIS A 369 13.68 17.93 18.79
N PHE A 370 13.91 18.93 17.94
CA PHE A 370 14.14 20.30 18.38
C PHE A 370 12.93 20.89 19.12
N GLU A 371 11.70 20.67 18.65
CA GLU A 371 10.48 21.10 19.36
C GLU A 371 10.38 20.50 20.76
N ASN A 372 10.57 19.18 20.84
CA ASN A 372 10.51 18.47 22.11
C ASN A 372 11.58 18.96 23.10
N GLN A 373 12.81 19.19 22.64
CA GLN A 373 13.89 19.73 23.49
C GLN A 373 13.61 21.14 24.02
N ASN A 374 12.77 21.93 23.33
CA ASN A 374 12.42 23.29 23.72
C ASN A 374 11.10 23.36 24.52
N ASN A 375 10.54 22.21 24.93
CA ASN A 375 9.24 22.10 25.60
C ASN A 375 8.06 22.60 24.74
N ASP A 376 8.20 22.52 23.42
CA ASP A 376 7.14 22.81 22.44
C ASP A 376 6.54 21.51 21.91
N SER A 377 6.44 20.50 22.77
CA SER A 377 5.84 19.20 22.49
C SER A 377 4.31 19.27 22.34
N HIS A 378 3.73 20.47 22.32
CA HIS A 378 2.30 20.74 22.31
C HIS A 378 1.97 21.79 21.26
N GLU A 379 1.50 21.38 20.08
CA GLU A 379 1.20 22.29 18.96
C GLU A 379 2.41 23.13 18.52
N GLY A 380 3.50 22.44 18.16
CA GLY A 380 4.76 23.04 17.78
C GLY A 380 4.67 23.97 16.57
N ALA A 381 5.59 24.92 16.48
CA ALA A 381 5.61 25.93 15.42
C ALA A 381 5.80 25.35 13.99
N ALA A 382 6.34 24.15 13.88
CA ALA A 382 6.62 23.45 12.63
C ALA A 382 5.75 22.19 12.42
N ASP A 383 4.75 21.95 13.28
CA ASP A 383 3.82 20.81 13.23
C ASP A 383 3.31 20.52 11.82
N SER A 384 2.77 21.54 11.13
CA SER A 384 2.20 21.36 9.79
C SER A 384 3.23 20.88 8.78
N THR A 385 4.48 21.34 8.91
CA THR A 385 5.58 20.94 8.05
C THR A 385 6.05 19.54 8.36
N ILE A 386 6.20 19.18 9.64
CA ILE A 386 6.53 17.82 10.07
C ILE A 386 5.46 16.83 9.56
N GLN A 387 4.17 17.16 9.73
CA GLN A 387 3.06 16.34 9.26
C GLN A 387 3.05 16.18 7.73
N ASN A 388 3.36 17.24 6.98
CA ASN A 388 3.44 17.15 5.52
C ASN A 388 4.62 16.31 5.05
N ILE A 389 5.77 16.41 5.74
CA ILE A 389 6.94 15.55 5.51
C ILE A 389 6.56 14.08 5.75
N PHE A 390 6.00 13.75 6.91
CA PHE A 390 5.59 12.37 7.23
C PHE A 390 4.55 11.84 6.23
N SER A 391 3.58 12.67 5.81
CA SER A 391 2.56 12.28 4.84
C SER A 391 3.06 12.13 3.40
N SER A 392 4.27 12.60 3.08
CA SER A 392 4.83 12.58 1.73
C SER A 392 5.98 11.59 1.61
N ALA A 393 7.04 11.79 2.38
CA ALA A 393 8.22 10.92 2.39
C ALA A 393 7.98 9.62 3.16
N GLY A 394 7.08 9.61 4.15
CA GLY A 394 6.66 8.40 4.87
C GLY A 394 5.74 7.47 4.07
N ARG A 395 5.66 7.65 2.75
CA ARG A 395 5.14 6.63 1.83
C ARG A 395 6.25 5.68 1.37
N ASP A 396 7.51 6.02 1.62
CA ASP A 396 8.68 5.17 1.40
C ASP A 396 8.92 4.27 2.62
N HIS A 397 8.37 3.06 2.58
CA HIS A 397 8.43 2.14 3.72
C HIS A 397 9.86 1.70 4.11
N VAL A 398 10.81 1.76 3.17
CA VAL A 398 12.22 1.51 3.49
C VAL A 398 12.76 2.65 4.37
N VAL A 399 12.36 3.89 4.10
CA VAL A 399 12.73 5.04 4.92
C VAL A 399 12.03 5.01 6.27
N ASP A 400 10.75 4.64 6.33
CA ASP A 400 10.03 4.48 7.61
C ASP A 400 10.74 3.46 8.52
N HIS A 401 11.10 2.31 7.94
CA HIS A 401 11.91 1.29 8.60
C HIS A 401 13.25 1.86 9.09
N ASP A 402 14.03 2.48 8.21
CA ASP A 402 15.34 3.06 8.54
C ASP A 402 15.25 4.16 9.61
N MET A 403 14.09 4.82 9.76
CA MET A 403 13.85 5.80 10.80
C MET A 403 13.59 5.17 12.17
N MET A 404 12.92 4.01 12.22
CA MET A 404 12.59 3.31 13.47
C MET A 404 13.66 2.28 13.88
N VAL A 405 14.46 1.82 12.93
CA VAL A 405 15.49 0.79 13.11
C VAL A 405 16.81 1.35 12.62
N ASN A 406 17.76 1.51 13.55
CA ASN A 406 19.11 1.95 13.25
C ASN A 406 19.84 0.93 12.36
N PRO A 407 20.91 1.34 11.65
CA PRO A 407 21.71 0.44 10.81
C PRO A 407 22.35 -0.75 11.55
N ASP A 408 22.45 -0.72 12.88
CA ASP A 408 22.91 -1.84 13.71
C ASP A 408 21.79 -2.84 14.07
N GLY A 409 20.59 -2.66 13.51
CA GLY A 409 19.40 -3.46 13.74
C GLY A 409 18.66 -3.13 15.04
N LYS A 410 19.13 -2.13 15.81
CA LYS A 410 18.46 -1.73 17.04
C LYS A 410 17.44 -0.65 16.77
N ARG A 411 16.39 -0.65 17.59
CA ARG A 411 15.40 0.40 17.64
C ARG A 411 15.99 1.80 17.81
N ASN A 412 15.39 2.79 17.17
CA ASN A 412 15.68 4.20 17.33
C ASN A 412 14.78 4.83 18.40
N ASP A 413 15.17 4.69 19.67
CA ASP A 413 14.43 5.17 20.83
C ASP A 413 14.23 6.69 20.83
N GLN A 414 15.17 7.46 20.27
CA GLN A 414 15.04 8.90 20.20
C GLN A 414 13.85 9.28 19.32
N PHE A 415 13.79 8.75 18.10
CA PHE A 415 12.70 9.08 17.16
C PHE A 415 11.34 8.59 17.67
N LEU A 416 11.28 7.36 18.18
CA LEU A 416 10.04 6.83 18.76
C LEU A 416 9.60 7.63 19.98
N GLY A 417 10.54 8.01 20.85
CA GLY A 417 10.25 8.87 21.98
C GLY A 417 9.79 10.26 21.58
N ASP A 418 10.39 10.84 20.55
CA ASP A 418 9.96 12.11 20.02
C ASP A 418 8.53 12.05 19.46
N LEU A 419 8.18 10.98 18.72
CA LEU A 419 6.83 10.78 18.20
C LEU A 419 5.79 10.56 19.29
N THR A 420 6.09 9.76 20.32
CA THR A 420 5.09 9.41 21.34
C THR A 420 4.92 10.47 22.42
N HIS A 421 5.86 11.40 22.57
CA HIS A 421 5.77 12.48 23.55
C HIS A 421 5.32 13.82 22.95
N HIS A 422 5.07 13.86 21.65
CA HIS A 422 4.64 15.05 20.94
C HIS A 422 3.13 15.02 20.66
N GLN A 423 2.44 16.12 20.96
CA GLN A 423 1.04 16.33 20.67
C GLN A 423 0.89 17.10 19.36
N PHE A 424 0.72 16.34 18.27
CA PHE A 424 0.48 16.88 16.93
C PHE A 424 -0.90 17.52 16.80
N THR A 425 -0.98 18.62 16.06
CA THR A 425 -2.25 19.28 15.70
C THR A 425 -3.21 18.42 14.87
N ASP A 426 -2.73 17.41 14.14
CA ASP A 426 -3.57 16.46 13.38
C ASP A 426 -3.98 15.21 14.20
N GLY A 427 -3.73 15.21 15.51
CA GLY A 427 -3.97 14.06 16.38
C GLY A 427 -2.99 12.90 16.19
N GLY A 428 -1.90 13.13 15.45
CA GLY A 428 -0.87 12.13 15.13
C GLY A 428 -1.16 11.34 13.86
N LYS A 429 -2.01 11.85 12.96
CA LYS A 429 -2.43 11.12 11.76
C LYS A 429 -1.27 10.86 10.80
N ALA A 430 -0.48 11.87 10.51
CA ALA A 430 0.70 11.71 9.66
C ALA A 430 1.73 10.77 10.29
N ALA A 431 1.95 10.88 11.60
CA ALA A 431 2.84 10.00 12.35
C ALA A 431 2.34 8.54 12.36
N GLY A 432 1.05 8.31 12.54
CA GLY A 432 0.45 6.97 12.49
C GLY A 432 0.58 6.29 11.13
N GLY A 433 0.66 7.07 10.04
CA GLY A 433 0.93 6.58 8.69
C GLY A 433 2.29 5.88 8.55
N LEU A 434 3.27 6.24 9.38
CA LEU A 434 4.63 5.64 9.36
C LEU A 434 4.63 4.19 9.88
N MET A 435 3.59 3.78 10.62
CA MET A 435 3.48 2.42 11.18
C MET A 435 2.36 1.60 10.53
N SER A 436 1.28 2.24 10.07
CA SER A 436 0.06 1.54 9.65
C SER A 436 0.27 0.60 8.47
N TRP A 437 1.22 0.89 7.59
CA TRP A 437 1.56 0.04 6.44
C TRP A 437 2.09 -1.35 6.84
N THR A 438 2.61 -1.49 8.07
CA THR A 438 3.12 -2.78 8.57
C THR A 438 2.03 -3.86 8.65
N HIS A 439 0.75 -3.46 8.64
CA HIS A 439 -0.39 -4.35 8.54
C HIS A 439 -0.40 -5.11 7.19
N ASP A 440 -0.32 -4.36 6.09
CA ASP A 440 -0.52 -4.89 4.74
C ASP A 440 0.69 -5.68 4.21
N SER A 441 1.83 -5.52 4.88
CA SER A 441 3.09 -6.16 4.52
C SER A 441 3.53 -7.26 5.50
N ALA A 442 2.72 -7.66 6.48
CA ALA A 442 3.15 -8.59 7.54
C ALA A 442 3.55 -10.00 7.05
N GLN A 443 3.06 -10.43 5.89
CA GLN A 443 3.31 -11.76 5.34
C GLN A 443 3.67 -11.71 3.85
N VAL A 444 4.48 -12.67 3.40
CA VAL A 444 4.83 -12.82 1.98
C VAL A 444 3.59 -13.23 1.19
N GLY A 445 3.27 -12.49 0.14
CA GLY A 445 2.05 -12.71 -0.63
C GLY A 445 2.01 -11.90 -1.93
N PRO A 446 0.87 -11.91 -2.63
CA PRO A 446 0.69 -11.09 -3.84
C PRO A 446 0.94 -9.61 -3.53
N GLY A 447 2.00 -9.03 -4.11
CA GLY A 447 2.37 -7.63 -3.90
C GLY A 447 3.32 -7.36 -2.72
N THR A 448 3.67 -8.37 -1.93
CA THR A 448 4.58 -8.26 -0.78
C THR A 448 5.74 -9.25 -0.91
N SER A 449 6.94 -8.73 -1.16
CA SER A 449 8.17 -9.53 -1.23
C SER A 449 8.64 -9.99 0.16
N ALA A 450 9.57 -10.96 0.19
CA ALA A 450 10.18 -11.42 1.45
C ALA A 450 10.93 -10.29 2.19
N GLU A 451 11.59 -9.40 1.46
CA GLU A 451 12.28 -8.25 2.07
C GLU A 451 11.28 -7.24 2.63
N GLN A 452 10.21 -6.92 1.89
CA GLN A 452 9.14 -6.03 2.38
C GLN A 452 8.48 -6.58 3.65
N ALA A 453 8.21 -7.88 3.69
CA ALA A 453 7.66 -8.51 4.88
C ALA A 453 8.61 -8.45 6.08
N LYS A 454 9.92 -8.63 5.81
CA LYS A 454 10.95 -8.52 6.83
C LYS A 454 11.06 -7.11 7.41
N ILE A 455 11.20 -6.07 6.58
CA ILE A 455 11.29 -4.68 7.08
C ILE A 455 9.99 -4.26 7.78
N SER A 456 8.84 -4.79 7.34
CA SER A 456 7.55 -4.60 8.01
C SER A 456 7.57 -5.16 9.42
N GLY A 457 8.02 -6.41 9.61
CA GLY A 457 8.14 -7.03 10.91
C GLY A 457 9.18 -6.35 11.80
N GLU A 458 10.34 -5.98 11.27
CA GLU A 458 11.39 -5.25 12.02
C GLU A 458 10.87 -3.88 12.50
N THR A 459 10.11 -3.17 11.65
CA THR A 459 9.45 -1.90 12.01
C THR A 459 8.39 -2.12 13.10
N ALA A 460 7.51 -3.11 12.91
CA ALA A 460 6.49 -3.50 13.88
C ALA A 460 7.08 -3.85 15.26
N HIS A 461 8.14 -4.65 15.27
CA HIS A 461 8.84 -5.03 16.48
C HIS A 461 9.50 -3.84 17.18
N ALA A 462 10.06 -2.90 16.42
CA ALA A 462 10.65 -1.68 16.95
C ALA A 462 9.63 -0.87 17.76
N TYR A 463 8.51 -0.44 17.17
CA TYR A 463 7.57 0.39 17.93
C TYR A 463 6.75 -0.40 18.96
N ALA A 464 6.49 -1.70 18.75
CA ALA A 464 5.86 -2.55 19.76
C ALA A 464 6.71 -2.69 21.02
N SER A 465 8.00 -3.01 20.87
CA SER A 465 8.93 -3.12 21.99
C SER A 465 9.07 -1.79 22.72
N TYR A 466 9.14 -0.66 21.99
CA TYR A 466 9.20 0.67 22.62
C TYR A 466 7.99 0.92 23.51
N VAL A 467 6.80 0.81 22.95
CA VAL A 467 5.57 1.08 23.70
C VAL A 467 5.44 0.14 24.91
N SER A 468 5.87 -1.11 24.80
CA SER A 468 5.85 -2.07 25.92
C SER A 468 6.78 -1.67 27.09
N GLU A 469 7.93 -1.06 26.78
CA GLU A 469 8.94 -0.67 27.77
C GLU A 469 8.63 0.69 28.42
N HIS A 470 7.84 1.53 27.75
CA HIS A 470 7.55 2.92 28.13
C HIS A 470 6.18 3.09 28.80
N LYS A 471 6.04 2.57 30.03
CA LYS A 471 4.76 2.60 30.79
C LYS A 471 4.25 4.01 31.10
N GLU A 472 5.14 5.01 31.12
CA GLU A 472 4.83 6.42 31.31
C GLU A 472 3.92 7.00 30.21
N LEU A 473 3.81 6.32 29.05
CA LEU A 473 2.87 6.69 27.99
C LEU A 473 1.40 6.62 28.43
N ASN A 474 1.10 5.98 29.57
CA ASN A 474 -0.23 6.02 30.19
C ASN A 474 -0.52 7.32 30.95
N ALA A 475 0.47 8.18 31.17
CA ALA A 475 0.35 9.40 31.97
C ALA A 475 1.35 10.47 31.50
N LEU A 476 1.17 10.94 30.28
CA LEU A 476 1.94 12.01 29.66
C LEU A 476 1.47 13.39 30.11
N PRO A 477 2.38 14.37 30.27
CA PRO A 477 2.01 15.75 30.56
C PRO A 477 1.08 16.33 29.48
N ALA A 478 -0.08 16.84 29.88
CA ALA A 478 -1.00 17.54 29.01
C ALA A 478 -1.11 19.01 29.45
N ASN A 479 -0.83 19.92 28.53
CA ASN A 479 -1.14 21.34 28.70
C ASN A 479 -2.53 21.59 28.12
N ASP A 480 -3.56 21.68 28.97
CA ASP A 480 -4.83 22.21 28.49
C ASP A 480 -4.70 23.74 28.33
N ASN A 481 -4.93 24.25 27.13
CA ASN A 481 -4.99 25.69 26.88
C ASN A 481 -6.22 26.37 27.57
N GLN A 482 -6.83 25.72 28.58
CA GLN A 482 -7.97 26.24 29.34
C GLN A 482 -7.60 26.81 30.72
N GLY A 483 -6.31 26.87 31.06
CA GLY A 483 -5.82 27.67 32.19
C GLY A 483 -6.27 27.16 33.57
N LEU A 484 -6.75 25.91 33.66
CA LEU A 484 -7.23 25.29 34.90
C LEU A 484 -6.84 23.81 35.00
N GLY A 485 -5.58 23.46 34.73
CA GLY A 485 -5.01 22.20 35.20
C GLY A 485 -3.73 21.74 34.50
N GLN A 486 -2.66 21.52 35.28
CA GLN A 486 -1.64 20.55 34.89
C GLN A 486 -2.25 19.16 35.06
N GLY A 487 -2.64 18.51 33.97
CA GLY A 487 -3.19 17.16 33.95
C GLY A 487 -2.27 16.19 33.23
N THR A 488 -2.41 14.90 33.52
CA THR A 488 -1.80 13.84 32.70
C THR A 488 -2.86 13.23 31.80
N LYS A 489 -2.49 12.91 30.55
CA LYS A 489 -3.31 12.16 29.60
C LYS A 489 -2.56 10.93 29.13
N THR A 490 -3.30 9.91 28.70
CA THR A 490 -2.70 8.75 28.04
C THR A 490 -2.26 9.12 26.62
N LEU A 491 -1.34 8.35 26.03
CA LEU A 491 -0.95 8.49 24.62
C LEU A 491 -2.16 8.43 23.68
N GLY A 492 -3.10 7.50 23.91
CA GLY A 492 -4.31 7.37 23.10
C GLY A 492 -5.27 8.56 23.19
N GLN A 493 -5.17 9.37 24.27
CA GLN A 493 -5.92 10.62 24.42
C GLN A 493 -5.19 11.84 23.83
N LEU A 494 -3.86 11.84 23.80
CA LEU A 494 -3.07 12.94 23.24
C LEU A 494 -2.92 12.82 21.72
N SER A 495 -2.59 11.63 21.24
CA SER A 495 -2.28 11.34 19.83
C SER A 495 -3.15 10.16 19.35
N PRO A 496 -4.48 10.33 19.27
CA PRO A 496 -5.40 9.24 18.98
C PRO A 496 -5.17 8.58 17.62
N GLU A 497 -4.80 9.34 16.58
CA GLU A 497 -4.58 8.80 15.24
C GLU A 497 -3.22 8.09 15.11
N LEU A 498 -2.21 8.52 15.88
CA LEU A 498 -0.94 7.79 16.00
C LEU A 498 -1.18 6.39 16.60
N VAL A 499 -1.93 6.32 17.69
CA VAL A 499 -2.23 5.05 18.37
C VAL A 499 -3.09 4.13 17.51
N LYS A 500 -4.04 4.67 16.73
CA LYS A 500 -4.77 3.90 15.72
C LYS A 500 -3.85 3.34 14.64
N GLY A 501 -2.91 4.14 14.13
CA GLY A 501 -1.91 3.70 13.16
C GLY A 501 -1.03 2.56 13.69
N MET A 502 -0.54 2.68 14.93
CA MET A 502 0.22 1.62 15.60
C MET A 502 -0.62 0.36 15.80
N ALA A 503 -1.86 0.48 16.27
CA ALA A 503 -2.74 -0.66 16.52
C ALA A 503 -3.14 -1.39 15.24
N TRP A 504 -3.43 -0.65 14.16
CA TRP A 504 -3.66 -1.23 12.84
C TRP A 504 -2.41 -1.96 12.34
N GLY A 505 -1.25 -1.31 12.41
CA GLY A 505 0.03 -1.92 12.03
C GLY A 505 0.34 -3.22 12.78
N LEU A 506 0.04 -3.28 14.08
CA LEU A 506 0.33 -4.47 14.92
C LEU A 506 -0.70 -5.59 14.84
N ALA A 507 -1.86 -5.36 14.22
CA ALA A 507 -2.93 -6.35 14.24
C ALA A 507 -2.51 -7.73 13.69
N PRO A 508 -1.69 -7.85 12.63
CA PRO A 508 -1.22 -9.16 12.16
C PRO A 508 -0.15 -9.81 13.04
N TYR A 509 0.41 -9.08 14.00
CA TYR A 509 1.50 -9.51 14.88
C TYR A 509 1.02 -9.85 16.30
N THR A 510 -0.29 -9.73 16.60
CA THR A 510 -0.83 -10.00 17.93
C THR A 510 -0.56 -11.43 18.41
N ALA A 511 -0.57 -12.39 17.48
CA ALA A 511 -0.22 -13.78 17.76
C ALA A 511 1.23 -13.91 18.27
N VAL A 512 2.23 -13.36 17.55
CA VAL A 512 3.63 -13.43 17.99
C VAL A 512 3.86 -12.64 19.27
N ILE A 513 3.23 -11.47 19.43
CA ILE A 513 3.26 -10.67 20.66
C ILE A 513 2.77 -11.49 21.87
N GLY A 514 1.69 -12.26 21.69
CA GLY A 514 1.13 -13.13 22.73
C GLY A 514 1.78 -14.52 22.85
N GLY A 515 2.91 -14.75 22.17
CA GLY A 515 3.64 -16.02 22.22
C GLY A 515 2.95 -17.15 21.46
N GLY A 516 2.41 -16.84 20.29
CA GLY A 516 1.76 -17.76 19.36
C GLY A 516 2.75 -18.54 18.51
N GLU A 517 2.39 -19.77 18.16
CA GLU A 517 3.22 -20.63 17.33
C GLU A 517 3.07 -20.28 15.83
N PRO A 518 4.18 -20.00 15.09
CA PRO A 518 4.12 -19.70 13.66
C PRO A 518 3.50 -20.80 12.80
N ALA A 519 3.49 -22.05 13.28
CA ALA A 519 2.84 -23.17 12.62
C ALA A 519 1.30 -23.02 12.55
N ILE A 520 0.71 -22.24 13.45
CA ILE A 520 -0.74 -21.99 13.52
C ILE A 520 -1.09 -20.67 12.82
N PHE A 521 -0.32 -19.61 13.08
CA PHE A 521 -0.65 -18.23 12.66
C PHE A 521 0.09 -17.76 11.41
N GLY A 522 1.04 -18.54 10.91
CA GLY A 522 1.98 -18.11 9.88
C GLY A 522 3.18 -17.39 10.47
N GLY A 523 4.24 -17.26 9.67
CA GLY A 523 5.43 -16.50 10.06
C GLY A 523 5.26 -15.01 9.77
N THR A 524 5.87 -14.18 10.62
CA THR A 524 5.96 -12.72 10.50
C THR A 524 7.43 -12.33 10.41
N PRO A 525 8.06 -12.44 9.22
CA PRO A 525 9.51 -12.22 9.08
C PRO A 525 9.94 -10.90 9.70
N GLY A 526 11.01 -10.90 10.50
CA GLY A 526 11.49 -9.67 11.17
C GLY A 526 10.80 -9.36 12.51
N PHE A 527 9.67 -10.01 12.79
CA PHE A 527 9.02 -10.06 14.10
C PHE A 527 8.83 -11.54 14.47
N ASP A 528 9.93 -12.27 14.59
CA ASP A 528 9.92 -13.73 14.77
C ASP A 528 9.96 -14.15 16.25
N GLU A 529 10.29 -13.21 17.16
CA GLU A 529 10.38 -13.44 18.60
C GLU A 529 9.27 -12.69 19.34
N ALA A 530 8.71 -13.33 20.36
CA ALA A 530 7.75 -12.70 21.24
C ALA A 530 8.42 -11.61 22.09
N LEU A 531 7.65 -10.60 22.50
CA LEU A 531 8.16 -9.53 23.38
C LEU A 531 8.51 -10.03 24.78
N ASP A 532 7.83 -11.08 25.22
CA ASP A 532 8.01 -11.70 26.52
C ASP A 532 8.84 -12.98 26.44
N THR A 533 9.58 -13.29 27.51
CA THR A 533 10.36 -14.53 27.61
C THR A 533 9.45 -15.77 27.62
N ASP A 534 9.95 -16.92 27.17
CA ASP A 534 9.24 -18.21 27.23
C ASP A 534 8.65 -18.51 28.62
N ASP A 535 9.36 -18.20 29.71
CA ASP A 535 8.86 -18.40 31.07
C ASP A 535 7.61 -17.54 31.34
N ALA A 536 7.61 -16.29 30.90
CA ALA A 536 6.51 -15.35 31.07
C ALA A 536 5.30 -15.70 30.18
N ILE A 537 5.53 -16.26 29.00
CA ILE A 537 4.50 -16.80 28.12
C ILE A 537 3.90 -18.07 28.72
N GLY A 538 4.75 -19.00 29.17
CA GLY A 538 4.35 -20.29 29.73
C GLY A 538 3.55 -20.17 31.03
N ASN A 539 3.83 -19.15 31.85
CA ASN A 539 3.06 -18.85 33.07
C ASN A 539 1.93 -17.81 32.86
N GLY A 540 1.79 -17.27 31.64
CA GLY A 540 0.75 -16.31 31.26
C GLY A 540 0.86 -14.91 31.89
N SER A 541 2.01 -14.57 32.49
CA SER A 541 2.22 -13.25 33.09
C SER A 541 2.39 -12.14 32.06
N MET A 542 3.10 -12.43 30.96
CA MET A 542 3.29 -11.59 29.76
C MET A 542 3.38 -10.07 30.03
N PRO A 543 4.33 -9.62 30.87
CA PRO A 543 4.41 -8.21 31.29
C PRO A 543 4.58 -7.23 30.13
N GLN A 544 5.31 -7.57 29.07
CA GLN A 544 5.55 -6.67 27.93
C GLN A 544 4.32 -6.59 27.03
N ALA A 545 3.73 -7.72 26.64
CA ALA A 545 2.50 -7.73 25.85
C ALA A 545 1.38 -6.96 26.57
N LYS A 546 1.21 -7.18 27.88
CA LYS A 546 0.21 -6.44 28.68
C LYS A 546 0.51 -4.94 28.74
N ALA A 547 1.78 -4.54 28.87
CA ALA A 547 2.15 -3.13 28.90
C ALA A 547 1.84 -2.44 27.55
N LEU A 548 2.14 -3.11 26.44
CA LEU A 548 1.81 -2.65 25.09
C LEU A 548 0.31 -2.41 24.92
N PHE A 549 -0.51 -3.43 25.15
CA PHE A 549 -1.97 -3.32 25.03
C PHE A 549 -2.53 -2.27 25.98
N LYS A 550 -2.04 -2.21 27.22
CA LYS A 550 -2.49 -1.20 28.19
C LYS A 550 -2.25 0.24 27.71
N VAL A 551 -1.18 0.51 26.95
CA VAL A 551 -0.92 1.85 26.38
C VAL A 551 -1.79 2.10 25.15
N LEU A 552 -1.77 1.19 24.17
CA LEU A 552 -2.46 1.42 22.90
C LEU A 552 -3.98 1.40 23.06
N ASP A 553 -4.50 0.55 23.94
CA ASP A 553 -5.94 0.39 24.11
C ASP A 553 -6.59 1.58 24.82
N THR A 554 -5.80 2.52 25.36
CA THR A 554 -6.33 3.80 25.86
C THR A 554 -7.08 4.61 24.80
N ASN A 555 -6.89 4.27 23.51
CA ASN A 555 -7.78 4.62 22.41
C ASN A 555 -8.75 3.47 22.09
N ALA A 556 -10.06 3.69 22.11
CA ALA A 556 -11.02 2.60 21.95
C ALA A 556 -11.10 1.99 20.53
N GLU A 557 -10.75 2.74 19.48
CA GLU A 557 -10.68 2.16 18.14
C GLU A 557 -9.45 1.25 18.01
N ALA A 558 -8.32 1.66 18.61
CA ALA A 558 -7.14 0.80 18.75
C ALA A 558 -7.45 -0.46 19.58
N ALA A 559 -8.11 -0.29 20.73
CA ALA A 559 -8.54 -1.41 21.59
C ALA A 559 -9.44 -2.39 20.84
N THR A 560 -10.36 -1.86 20.02
CA THR A 560 -11.22 -2.68 19.18
C THR A 560 -10.40 -3.42 18.13
N THR A 561 -9.42 -2.77 17.50
CA THR A 561 -8.57 -3.36 16.46
C THR A 561 -7.73 -4.51 17.01
N LEU A 562 -6.96 -4.25 18.07
CA LEU A 562 -6.11 -5.26 18.71
C LEU A 562 -6.94 -6.37 19.37
N GLY A 563 -8.05 -6.01 20.01
CA GLY A 563 -9.01 -6.98 20.56
C GLY A 563 -9.64 -7.87 19.48
N SER A 564 -9.92 -7.33 18.29
CA SER A 564 -10.42 -8.11 17.14
C SER A 564 -9.39 -9.15 16.70
N ALA A 565 -8.12 -8.74 16.56
CA ALA A 565 -7.04 -9.63 16.17
C ALA A 565 -6.83 -10.74 17.20
N LEU A 566 -6.72 -10.41 18.49
CA LEU A 566 -6.55 -11.38 19.57
C LEU A 566 -7.75 -12.35 19.72
N TYR A 567 -8.99 -11.90 19.52
CA TYR A 567 -10.13 -12.83 19.47
C TYR A 567 -10.04 -13.78 18.27
N GLY A 568 -9.64 -13.28 17.11
CA GLY A 568 -9.36 -14.11 15.94
C GLY A 568 -8.29 -15.17 16.23
N ASP A 569 -7.17 -14.76 16.85
CA ASP A 569 -6.08 -15.65 17.22
C ASP A 569 -6.55 -16.74 18.21
N SER A 570 -7.40 -16.36 19.18
CA SER A 570 -8.02 -17.31 20.11
C SER A 570 -8.88 -18.36 19.40
N ILE A 571 -9.67 -17.94 18.40
CA ILE A 571 -10.51 -18.83 17.60
C ILE A 571 -9.64 -19.75 16.74
N MET A 572 -8.57 -19.24 16.11
CA MET A 572 -7.66 -20.06 15.30
C MET A 572 -6.96 -21.13 16.13
N ALA A 573 -6.46 -20.80 17.33
CA ALA A 573 -5.88 -21.77 18.26
C ALA A 573 -6.92 -22.82 18.71
N THR A 574 -8.13 -22.38 19.07
CA THR A 574 -9.22 -23.29 19.45
C THR A 574 -9.59 -24.24 18.30
N ASN A 575 -9.62 -23.73 17.07
CA ASN A 575 -9.91 -24.53 15.87
C ASN A 575 -8.83 -25.56 15.60
N HIS A 576 -7.55 -25.14 15.67
CA HIS A 576 -6.41 -26.02 15.44
C HIS A 576 -6.42 -27.19 16.44
N TYR A 577 -6.68 -26.90 17.72
CA TYR A 577 -6.84 -27.93 18.75
C TYR A 577 -7.96 -28.92 18.40
N ALA A 578 -9.15 -28.42 18.05
CA ALA A 578 -10.31 -29.26 17.75
C ALA A 578 -10.10 -30.12 16.50
N GLU A 579 -9.48 -29.58 15.45
CA GLU A 579 -9.11 -30.35 14.26
C GLU A 579 -8.04 -31.42 14.58
N ALA A 580 -7.06 -31.13 15.43
CA ALA A 580 -6.11 -32.13 15.90
C ALA A 580 -6.81 -33.27 16.67
N VAL A 581 -7.76 -32.93 17.56
CA VAL A 581 -8.59 -33.93 18.27
C VAL A 581 -9.40 -34.78 17.30
N LYS A 582 -9.99 -34.17 16.27
CA LYS A 582 -10.74 -34.90 15.23
C LYS A 582 -9.89 -35.90 14.48
N GLN A 583 -8.66 -35.52 14.16
CA GLN A 583 -7.74 -36.33 13.35
C GLN A 583 -7.03 -37.41 14.16
N LEU A 584 -6.63 -37.10 15.39
CA LEU A 584 -5.70 -37.90 16.20
C LEU A 584 -6.31 -38.42 17.51
N GLY A 585 -7.52 -37.98 17.88
CA GLY A 585 -8.15 -38.28 19.16
C GLY A 585 -7.59 -37.49 20.35
N THR A 586 -6.61 -36.61 20.11
CA THR A 586 -5.99 -35.73 21.11
C THR A 586 -5.44 -34.48 20.42
N GLY A 587 -5.41 -33.34 21.11
CA GLY A 587 -4.82 -32.10 20.61
C GLY A 587 -3.65 -31.61 21.46
N PRO A 588 -2.79 -30.72 20.94
CA PRO A 588 -1.70 -30.09 21.70
C PRO A 588 -2.27 -29.18 22.80
N ILE A 589 -1.90 -29.40 24.06
CA ILE A 589 -2.36 -28.54 25.18
C ILE A 589 -1.95 -27.07 24.98
N GLY A 590 -0.80 -26.83 24.33
CA GLY A 590 -0.31 -25.49 24.03
C GLY A 590 -1.28 -24.66 23.19
N ASP A 591 -2.15 -25.28 22.38
CA ASP A 591 -3.18 -24.56 21.62
C ASP A 591 -4.27 -23.99 22.53
N LEU A 592 -4.66 -24.75 23.57
CA LEU A 592 -5.62 -24.27 24.57
C LEU A 592 -5.02 -23.16 25.44
N ASP A 593 -3.73 -23.28 25.78
CA ASP A 593 -3.02 -22.21 26.49
C ASP A 593 -3.00 -20.92 25.64
N GLN A 594 -2.63 -21.03 24.35
CA GLN A 594 -2.66 -19.91 23.40
C GLN A 594 -4.06 -19.30 23.29
N ALA A 595 -5.10 -20.13 23.10
CA ALA A 595 -6.48 -19.68 23.01
C ALA A 595 -6.91 -18.88 24.25
N GLY A 596 -6.56 -19.36 25.44
CA GLY A 596 -6.83 -18.68 26.71
C GLY A 596 -6.06 -17.36 26.84
N ARG A 597 -4.75 -17.36 26.52
CA ARG A 597 -3.89 -16.19 26.57
C ARG A 597 -4.40 -15.07 25.68
N PHE A 598 -4.65 -15.34 24.40
CA PHE A 598 -5.11 -14.32 23.45
C PHE A 598 -6.45 -13.71 23.85
N ARG A 599 -7.41 -14.55 24.26
CA ARG A 599 -8.70 -14.06 24.76
C ARG A 599 -8.55 -13.21 26.02
N GLY A 600 -7.67 -13.61 26.94
CA GLY A 600 -7.40 -12.86 28.17
C GLY A 600 -6.72 -11.52 27.91
N LEU A 601 -5.77 -11.46 26.97
CA LEU A 601 -5.16 -10.21 26.52
C LEU A 601 -6.20 -9.29 25.87
N ALA A 602 -7.09 -9.82 25.02
CA ALA A 602 -8.16 -9.05 24.39
C ALA A 602 -9.10 -8.43 25.43
N ASP A 603 -9.55 -9.23 26.39
CA ASP A 603 -10.45 -8.77 27.44
C ASP A 603 -9.79 -7.74 28.37
N ALA A 604 -8.52 -7.94 28.72
CA ALA A 604 -7.76 -7.00 29.55
C ALA A 604 -7.53 -5.66 28.83
N GLY A 605 -7.21 -5.72 27.54
CA GLY A 605 -7.03 -4.56 26.68
C GLY A 605 -8.29 -3.73 26.50
N LEU A 606 -9.40 -4.37 26.11
CA LEU A 606 -10.70 -3.72 25.98
C LEU A 606 -11.18 -3.09 27.30
N ALA A 607 -10.89 -3.72 28.44
CA ALA A 607 -11.17 -3.14 29.75
C ALA A 607 -10.32 -1.89 30.04
N ALA A 608 -9.02 -1.92 29.70
CA ALA A 608 -8.15 -0.76 29.84
C ALA A 608 -8.61 0.43 28.96
N GLY A 609 -9.07 0.14 27.73
CA GLY A 609 -9.65 1.16 26.88
C GLY A 609 -10.96 1.73 27.40
N ASN A 610 -11.83 0.88 27.94
CA ASN A 610 -13.07 1.32 28.58
C ASN A 610 -12.76 2.19 29.83
N ASP A 611 -11.74 1.83 30.62
CA ASP A 611 -11.26 2.64 31.74
C ASP A 611 -10.76 4.02 31.28
N ALA A 612 -9.99 4.09 30.19
CA ALA A 612 -9.47 5.36 29.67
C ALA A 612 -10.56 6.31 29.16
N GLN A 613 -11.70 5.78 28.72
CA GLN A 613 -12.86 6.56 28.27
C GLN A 613 -13.75 7.06 29.41
N HIS A 614 -13.65 6.48 30.60
CA HIS A 614 -14.52 6.78 31.72
C HIS A 614 -13.74 7.38 32.89
N ASN A 615 -14.21 8.52 33.40
CA ASN A 615 -13.74 8.99 34.69
C ASN A 615 -14.43 8.16 35.80
N ALA A 616 -13.64 7.56 36.70
CA ALA A 616 -14.12 6.70 37.78
C ALA A 616 -15.17 7.36 38.69
N GLU A 617 -15.24 8.70 38.69
CA GLU A 617 -16.19 9.48 39.49
C GLU A 617 -17.53 9.78 38.79
N THR A 618 -17.66 9.55 37.48
CA THR A 618 -18.80 10.04 36.68
C THR A 618 -19.67 8.96 36.05
N VAL A 619 -19.22 7.70 36.04
CA VAL A 619 -19.91 6.60 35.33
C VAL A 619 -20.41 5.56 36.33
N SER A 620 -21.69 5.15 36.20
CA SER A 620 -22.24 4.08 37.01
C SER A 620 -21.61 2.74 36.62
N LYS A 621 -21.47 1.82 37.58
CA LYS A 621 -20.95 0.46 37.32
C LYS A 621 -21.76 -0.29 36.27
N GLU A 622 -23.05 0.00 36.16
CA GLU A 622 -23.92 -0.57 35.14
C GLU A 622 -23.59 -0.03 33.74
N GLN A 623 -23.38 1.29 33.61
CA GLN A 623 -23.03 1.90 32.34
C GLN A 623 -21.64 1.44 31.87
N TYR A 624 -20.67 1.39 32.79
CA TYR A 624 -19.34 0.84 32.51
C TYR A 624 -19.40 -0.58 31.93
N ALA A 625 -20.21 -1.46 32.53
CA ALA A 625 -20.36 -2.83 32.06
C ALA A 625 -21.01 -2.91 30.68
N LYS A 626 -21.99 -2.05 30.39
CA LYS A 626 -22.65 -1.96 29.08
C LYS A 626 -21.69 -1.47 28.00
N ASP A 627 -20.87 -0.46 28.31
CA ASP A 627 -19.89 0.09 27.36
C ASP A 627 -18.77 -0.93 27.06
N LEU A 628 -18.26 -1.61 28.09
CA LEU A 628 -17.30 -2.71 27.90
C LEU A 628 -17.91 -3.84 27.06
N GLN A 629 -19.14 -4.25 27.34
CA GLN A 629 -19.80 -5.28 26.53
C GLN A 629 -19.92 -4.84 25.07
N LYS A 630 -20.32 -3.59 24.82
CA LYS A 630 -20.41 -3.05 23.47
C LYS A 630 -19.06 -3.04 22.76
N LEU A 631 -17.97 -2.68 23.45
CA LEU A 631 -16.61 -2.77 22.89
C LEU A 631 -16.26 -4.21 22.50
N LYS A 632 -16.56 -5.19 23.36
CA LYS A 632 -16.38 -6.62 23.03
C LYS A 632 -17.19 -7.05 21.81
N GLU A 633 -18.44 -6.63 21.70
CA GLU A 633 -19.30 -6.92 20.55
C GLU A 633 -18.75 -6.34 19.25
N VAL A 634 -18.26 -5.10 19.28
CA VAL A 634 -17.67 -4.44 18.11
C VAL A 634 -16.36 -5.11 17.70
N ALA A 635 -15.48 -5.42 18.66
CA ALA A 635 -14.22 -6.10 18.40
C ALA A 635 -14.47 -7.50 17.81
N TYR A 636 -15.33 -8.30 18.45
CA TYR A 636 -15.66 -9.63 17.96
C TYR A 636 -16.32 -9.60 16.56
N GLY A 637 -17.20 -8.63 16.31
CA GLY A 637 -17.85 -8.45 15.01
C GLY A 637 -16.91 -7.95 13.90
N SER A 638 -15.67 -7.57 14.22
CA SER A 638 -14.71 -6.99 13.27
C SER A 638 -13.52 -7.90 12.96
N ILE A 639 -13.47 -9.11 13.52
CA ILE A 639 -12.36 -10.08 13.35
C ILE A 639 -11.96 -10.24 11.87
N THR A 640 -12.93 -10.53 10.99
CA THR A 640 -12.67 -10.80 9.56
C THR A 640 -12.28 -9.55 8.75
N LYS A 641 -12.35 -8.35 9.35
CA LYS A 641 -11.92 -7.09 8.71
C LYS A 641 -10.48 -6.73 9.07
N VAL A 642 -10.02 -7.23 10.22
CA VAL A 642 -8.71 -6.89 10.79
C VAL A 642 -7.68 -7.99 10.49
N LEU A 643 -8.08 -9.27 10.49
CA LEU A 643 -7.15 -10.34 10.17
C LEU A 643 -7.27 -10.80 8.71
N PRO A 644 -6.15 -11.03 8.02
CA PRO A 644 -6.13 -11.62 6.68
C PRO A 644 -6.43 -13.12 6.76
N ILE A 645 -7.71 -13.49 6.74
CA ILE A 645 -8.13 -14.90 6.72
C ILE A 645 -8.13 -15.40 5.27
N PRO A 646 -7.37 -16.47 4.94
CA PRO A 646 -7.35 -17.01 3.58
C PRO A 646 -8.75 -17.44 3.11
N ASP A 647 -9.10 -17.15 1.85
CA ASP A 647 -10.43 -17.41 1.27
C ASP A 647 -10.95 -18.84 1.55
N TYR A 648 -10.09 -19.85 1.44
CA TYR A 648 -10.46 -21.24 1.67
C TYR A 648 -10.85 -21.55 3.13
N ALA A 649 -10.39 -20.74 4.09
CA ALA A 649 -10.64 -20.89 5.52
C ALA A 649 -11.79 -20.00 6.01
N THR A 650 -12.25 -19.03 5.22
CA THR A 650 -13.28 -18.05 5.61
C THR A 650 -14.59 -18.67 6.09
N THR A 651 -15.12 -19.67 5.38
CA THR A 651 -16.41 -20.29 5.72
C THR A 651 -16.31 -21.17 6.98
N PRO A 652 -15.35 -22.11 7.08
CA PRO A 652 -15.14 -22.87 8.31
C PRO A 652 -14.85 -21.97 9.53
N PHE A 653 -14.02 -20.93 9.34
CA PHE A 653 -13.73 -19.96 10.39
C PHE A 653 -14.98 -19.17 10.80
N GLY A 654 -15.80 -18.71 9.84
CA GLY A 654 -17.04 -17.99 10.10
C GLY A 654 -18.03 -18.78 10.95
N ILE A 655 -18.25 -20.06 10.62
CA ILE A 655 -19.12 -20.95 11.39
C ILE A 655 -18.62 -21.09 12.83
N LEU A 656 -17.32 -21.33 13.02
CA LEU A 656 -16.73 -21.46 14.36
C LEU A 656 -16.81 -20.13 15.13
N SER A 657 -16.45 -19.02 14.49
CA SER A 657 -16.52 -17.68 15.08
C SER A 657 -17.93 -17.37 15.58
N ASP A 658 -18.95 -17.57 14.74
CA ASP A 658 -20.34 -17.35 15.17
C ASP A 658 -20.76 -18.34 16.27
N SER A 659 -20.25 -19.57 16.24
CA SER A 659 -20.54 -20.57 17.30
C SER A 659 -19.97 -20.17 18.66
N LEU A 660 -18.85 -19.44 18.68
CA LEU A 660 -18.13 -19.02 19.88
C LEU A 660 -18.55 -17.65 20.41
N LYS A 661 -19.25 -16.85 19.60
CA LYS A 661 -19.59 -15.45 19.89
C LYS A 661 -20.12 -15.21 21.30
N GLU A 662 -21.21 -15.87 21.66
CA GLU A 662 -21.87 -15.68 22.96
C GLU A 662 -21.00 -16.19 24.14
N THR A 663 -20.17 -17.21 23.90
CA THR A 663 -19.25 -17.75 24.91
C THR A 663 -18.04 -16.85 25.13
N VAL A 664 -17.58 -16.15 24.09
CA VAL A 664 -16.43 -15.24 24.15
C VAL A 664 -16.83 -13.88 24.73
N ILE A 665 -17.88 -13.25 24.19
CA ILE A 665 -18.35 -11.92 24.59
C ILE A 665 -19.00 -11.97 25.99
N GLY A 666 -19.78 -13.02 26.26
CA GLY A 666 -20.59 -13.15 27.47
C GLY A 666 -21.96 -12.45 27.37
N SER A 667 -22.84 -12.73 28.33
CA SER A 667 -24.19 -12.16 28.37
C SER A 667 -24.20 -10.70 28.83
N ALA A 668 -25.25 -9.97 28.44
CA ALA A 668 -25.45 -8.58 28.85
C ALA A 668 -25.54 -8.41 30.38
N PRO A 669 -24.96 -7.33 30.94
CA PRO A 669 -24.96 -7.09 32.38
C PRO A 669 -26.40 -6.87 32.88
N SER A 670 -26.75 -7.52 33.99
CA SER A 670 -28.08 -7.40 34.59
C SER A 670 -28.20 -6.13 35.45
N PRO A 671 -29.38 -5.48 35.54
CA PRO A 671 -29.62 -4.39 36.49
C PRO A 671 -29.38 -4.88 37.92
N GLY A 672 -28.27 -4.49 38.54
CA GLY A 672 -27.85 -4.92 39.88
C GLY A 672 -26.48 -5.63 39.97
N GLN A 673 -25.83 -5.95 38.84
CA GLN A 673 -24.44 -6.39 38.84
C GLN A 673 -23.50 -5.18 38.97
N LEU A 674 -22.86 -5.05 40.14
CA LEU A 674 -21.82 -4.05 40.39
C LEU A 674 -20.54 -4.49 39.68
N ALA A 675 -20.32 -4.07 38.43
CA ALA A 675 -19.03 -4.28 37.78
C ALA A 675 -17.92 -3.51 38.50
N ASN A 676 -16.76 -4.15 38.67
CA ASN A 676 -15.51 -3.49 39.03
C ASN A 676 -14.66 -3.34 37.76
N SER A 677 -13.70 -2.43 37.75
CA SER A 677 -12.72 -2.21 36.68
C SER A 677 -11.73 -3.38 36.48
N THR A 678 -12.05 -4.57 36.98
CA THR A 678 -11.19 -5.75 36.90
C THR A 678 -11.91 -6.82 36.11
N VAL A 679 -11.28 -7.28 35.02
CA VAL A 679 -11.78 -8.40 34.22
C VAL A 679 -11.88 -9.64 35.13
N PRO A 680 -13.07 -10.26 35.25
CA PRO A 680 -13.24 -11.41 36.12
C PRO A 680 -12.53 -12.65 35.55
N ASN A 681 -12.16 -13.57 36.43
CA ASN A 681 -11.70 -14.90 36.01
C ASN A 681 -12.75 -15.60 35.14
N MET A 682 -12.30 -16.39 34.18
CA MET A 682 -13.16 -17.21 33.34
C MET A 682 -13.89 -18.24 34.21
N ASN A 683 -15.21 -18.27 34.08
CA ASN A 683 -16.04 -19.33 34.63
C ASN A 683 -15.68 -20.65 33.91
N PRO A 684 -15.33 -21.75 34.62
CA PRO A 684 -14.95 -23.02 34.00
C PRO A 684 -15.95 -23.54 32.97
N ALA A 685 -17.25 -23.37 33.21
CA ALA A 685 -18.29 -23.76 32.27
C ALA A 685 -18.19 -23.03 30.92
N ASN A 686 -17.70 -21.78 30.90
CA ASN A 686 -17.50 -21.03 29.65
C ASN A 686 -16.32 -21.59 28.87
N GLY A 687 -15.24 -22.00 29.54
CA GLY A 687 -14.10 -22.68 28.89
C GLY A 687 -14.52 -24.03 28.31
N GLN A 688 -15.29 -24.81 29.06
CA GLN A 688 -15.88 -26.07 28.60
C GLN A 688 -16.83 -25.85 27.41
N GLN A 689 -17.68 -24.82 27.48
CA GLN A 689 -18.59 -24.45 26.40
C GLN A 689 -17.84 -24.05 25.12
N GLN A 690 -16.76 -23.27 25.23
CA GLN A 690 -15.92 -22.88 24.09
C GLN A 690 -15.37 -24.11 23.38
N LEU A 691 -14.84 -25.07 24.14
CA LEU A 691 -14.29 -26.30 23.58
C LEU A 691 -15.38 -27.19 22.96
N LEU A 692 -16.53 -27.33 23.62
CA LEU A 692 -17.67 -28.07 23.07
C LEU A 692 -18.21 -27.46 21.78
N ASN A 693 -18.29 -26.12 21.70
CA ASN A 693 -18.69 -25.43 20.47
C ASN A 693 -17.71 -25.70 19.33
N ALA A 694 -16.41 -25.71 19.62
CA ALA A 694 -15.42 -26.11 18.63
C ALA A 694 -15.59 -27.57 18.19
N TYR A 695 -15.90 -28.49 19.11
CA TYR A 695 -16.15 -29.90 18.80
C TYR A 695 -17.42 -30.14 17.98
N VAL A 696 -18.50 -29.38 18.22
CA VAL A 696 -19.68 -29.43 17.35
C VAL A 696 -19.35 -28.91 15.96
N SER A 697 -18.68 -27.76 15.87
CA SER A 697 -18.37 -27.08 14.61
C SER A 697 -17.39 -27.88 13.74
N THR A 698 -16.39 -28.53 14.33
CA THR A 698 -15.44 -29.39 13.62
C THR A 698 -15.96 -30.81 13.40
N GLY A 699 -17.03 -31.22 14.08
CA GLY A 699 -17.61 -32.56 13.98
C GLY A 699 -16.89 -33.63 14.82
N VAL A 700 -16.07 -33.23 15.79
CA VAL A 700 -15.54 -34.13 16.84
C VAL A 700 -16.69 -34.77 17.63
N LEU A 701 -17.70 -33.97 17.96
CA LEU A 701 -18.94 -34.45 18.59
C LEU A 701 -20.12 -34.20 17.65
N ARG A 702 -20.92 -35.25 17.45
CA ARG A 702 -22.17 -35.16 16.70
C ARG A 702 -23.31 -34.68 17.61
N PRO A 703 -24.36 -34.06 17.05
CA PRO A 703 -25.49 -33.57 17.84
C PRO A 703 -26.17 -34.61 18.73
N ASP A 704 -26.19 -35.90 18.32
CA ASP A 704 -26.76 -37.01 19.10
C ASP A 704 -25.95 -37.37 20.36
N GLN A 705 -24.72 -36.86 20.48
CA GLN A 705 -23.84 -37.11 21.62
C GLN A 705 -23.96 -36.04 22.72
N PHE A 706 -24.78 -35.01 22.51
CA PHE A 706 -25.05 -33.98 23.51
C PHE A 706 -26.25 -34.35 24.38
N PRO A 707 -26.26 -33.92 25.67
CA PRO A 707 -27.47 -33.93 26.48
C PRO A 707 -28.66 -33.30 25.73
N PRO A 708 -29.89 -33.85 25.89
CA PRO A 708 -31.07 -33.31 25.24
C PRO A 708 -31.26 -31.81 25.53
N ASN A 709 -31.70 -31.06 24.50
CA ASN A 709 -32.01 -29.63 24.61
C ASN A 709 -30.82 -28.75 25.06
N MET A 710 -29.59 -29.18 24.76
CA MET A 710 -28.37 -28.41 25.03
C MET A 710 -27.90 -27.58 23.83
N LEU A 711 -28.25 -28.02 22.62
CA LEU A 711 -27.85 -27.36 21.39
C LEU A 711 -28.89 -26.33 20.95
N VAL A 712 -28.40 -25.19 20.48
CA VAL A 712 -29.16 -24.10 19.87
C VAL A 712 -28.59 -23.81 18.47
N PRO A 713 -29.41 -23.28 17.53
CA PRO A 713 -28.88 -22.81 16.26
C PRO A 713 -27.83 -21.72 16.45
N VAL A 714 -26.77 -21.72 15.63
CA VAL A 714 -25.72 -20.68 15.65
C VAL A 714 -26.30 -19.31 15.29
N GLY A 715 -27.09 -19.24 14.22
CA GLY A 715 -27.72 -18.02 13.75
C GLY A 715 -28.27 -18.14 12.33
N PRO A 716 -28.93 -17.10 11.80
CA PRO A 716 -29.48 -17.09 10.44
C PRO A 716 -28.40 -17.07 9.35
N GLU A 717 -27.20 -16.56 9.64
CA GLU A 717 -26.03 -16.51 8.75
C GLU A 717 -25.53 -17.93 8.37
N HIS A 718 -25.76 -18.91 9.26
CA HIS A 718 -25.33 -20.29 9.08
C HIS A 718 -26.48 -21.28 9.35
N PRO A 719 -27.45 -21.39 8.41
CA PRO A 719 -28.61 -22.27 8.58
C PRO A 719 -28.20 -23.73 8.79
N GLY A 720 -28.68 -24.34 9.89
CA GLY A 720 -28.42 -25.74 10.23
C GLY A 720 -27.16 -25.98 11.05
N ALA A 721 -26.31 -24.96 11.25
CA ALA A 721 -25.21 -25.04 12.22
C ALA A 721 -25.75 -24.95 13.65
N MET A 722 -25.23 -25.79 14.53
CA MET A 722 -25.63 -25.89 15.95
C MET A 722 -24.45 -25.55 16.85
N ARG A 723 -24.74 -25.03 18.04
CA ARG A 723 -23.77 -24.77 19.11
C ARG A 723 -24.39 -25.10 20.47
N VAL A 724 -23.56 -25.25 21.50
CA VAL A 724 -24.00 -25.32 22.89
C VAL A 724 -24.56 -23.97 23.33
N GLY A 725 -25.81 -23.98 23.79
CA GLY A 725 -26.46 -22.79 24.33
C GLY A 725 -25.81 -22.30 25.63
N THR A 726 -25.80 -20.99 25.83
CA THR A 726 -25.43 -20.39 27.11
C THR A 726 -26.49 -20.70 28.17
N LEU A 727 -26.14 -20.55 29.46
CA LEU A 727 -27.10 -20.73 30.56
C LEU A 727 -28.39 -19.92 30.34
N ALA A 728 -28.28 -18.67 29.92
CA ALA A 728 -29.43 -17.79 29.70
C ALA A 728 -30.32 -18.30 28.54
N GLU A 729 -29.72 -18.75 27.45
CA GLU A 729 -30.45 -19.30 26.30
C GLU A 729 -31.19 -20.59 26.65
N LEU A 730 -30.54 -21.49 27.40
CA LEU A 730 -31.16 -22.73 27.84
C LEU A 730 -32.30 -22.49 28.84
N GLN A 731 -32.19 -21.48 29.71
CA GLN A 731 -33.30 -21.06 30.58
C GLN A 731 -34.50 -20.47 29.79
N ALA A 732 -34.21 -19.75 28.71
CA ALA A 732 -35.22 -19.17 27.83
C ALA A 732 -35.85 -20.19 26.87
N MET A 733 -35.19 -21.32 26.63
CA MET A 733 -35.63 -22.34 25.68
C MET A 733 -37.03 -22.89 26.02
N ARG A 734 -37.86 -23.03 24.98
CA ARG A 734 -39.21 -23.61 25.07
C ARG A 734 -39.33 -24.80 24.13
N LEU A 735 -40.01 -25.84 24.61
CA LEU A 735 -40.39 -27.00 23.81
C LEU A 735 -41.56 -26.64 22.86
N PRO A 736 -41.87 -27.47 21.85
CA PRO A 736 -42.95 -27.21 20.90
C PRO A 736 -44.33 -27.00 21.55
N ASP A 737 -44.54 -27.52 22.75
CA ASP A 737 -45.77 -27.35 23.55
C ASP A 737 -45.79 -26.07 24.39
N GLY A 738 -44.76 -25.22 24.27
CA GLY A 738 -44.61 -23.96 24.99
C GLY A 738 -44.07 -24.11 26.42
N SER A 739 -43.80 -25.32 26.90
CA SER A 739 -43.22 -25.55 28.21
C SER A 739 -41.72 -25.22 28.24
N PRO A 740 -41.14 -24.80 29.40
CA PRO A 740 -39.71 -24.62 29.54
C PRO A 740 -38.95 -25.93 29.27
N ALA A 741 -37.96 -25.91 28.39
CA ALA A 741 -37.12 -27.08 28.12
C ALA A 741 -36.32 -27.50 29.37
N HIS A 742 -35.98 -26.52 30.22
CA HIS A 742 -35.34 -26.74 31.51
C HIS A 742 -36.09 -25.99 32.62
N LEU A 743 -36.64 -26.72 33.58
CA LEU A 743 -37.31 -26.15 34.76
C LEU A 743 -36.27 -25.68 35.78
N GLY A 744 -36.09 -24.36 35.89
CA GLY A 744 -35.25 -23.76 36.93
C GLY A 744 -33.76 -24.13 36.81
N LEU A 745 -33.22 -24.18 35.58
CA LEU A 745 -31.81 -24.50 35.33
C LEU A 745 -30.89 -23.54 36.12
N LEU A 746 -30.22 -24.06 37.14
CA LEU A 746 -29.26 -23.30 37.94
C LEU A 746 -27.86 -23.42 37.34
N SER A 747 -26.98 -22.49 37.72
CA SER A 747 -25.56 -22.50 37.29
C SER A 747 -24.91 -23.87 37.52
N ASN A 748 -25.02 -24.45 38.73
CA ASN A 748 -24.41 -25.76 39.04
C ASN A 748 -24.93 -26.89 38.14
N SER A 749 -26.22 -26.85 37.79
CA SER A 749 -26.81 -27.84 36.88
C SER A 749 -26.30 -27.67 35.46
N TYR A 750 -26.14 -26.43 34.99
CA TYR A 750 -25.55 -26.13 33.69
C TYR A 750 -24.08 -26.58 33.62
N HIS A 751 -23.30 -26.27 34.65
CA HIS A 751 -21.92 -26.77 34.82
C HIS A 751 -21.87 -28.30 34.68
N THR A 752 -22.78 -29.01 35.36
CA THR A 752 -22.85 -30.48 35.25
C THR A 752 -23.19 -30.94 33.83
N MET A 753 -24.05 -30.20 33.10
CA MET A 753 -24.40 -30.53 31.72
C MET A 753 -23.21 -30.36 30.75
N VAL A 754 -22.49 -29.24 30.83
CA VAL A 754 -21.30 -29.01 29.99
C VAL A 754 -20.18 -29.99 30.34
N ASP A 755 -19.97 -30.29 31.61
CA ASP A 755 -19.00 -31.29 32.05
C ASP A 755 -19.36 -32.71 31.55
N THR A 756 -20.64 -33.09 31.62
CA THR A 756 -21.13 -34.38 31.11
C THR A 756 -20.96 -34.51 29.60
N ALA A 757 -21.22 -33.43 28.84
CA ALA A 757 -21.03 -33.40 27.41
C ALA A 757 -19.54 -33.49 27.04
N LEU A 758 -18.69 -32.77 27.77
CA LEU A 758 -17.25 -32.76 27.53
C LEU A 758 -16.60 -34.11 27.89
N GLY A 759 -17.10 -34.78 28.94
CA GLY A 759 -16.71 -36.13 29.33
C GLY A 759 -17.02 -37.23 28.31
N GLN A 760 -17.77 -36.93 27.23
CA GLN A 760 -17.91 -37.83 26.08
C GLN A 760 -16.62 -37.92 25.25
N VAL A 761 -15.72 -36.94 25.39
CA VAL A 761 -14.42 -36.92 24.72
C VAL A 761 -13.36 -37.51 25.67
N PRO A 762 -12.69 -38.61 25.29
CA PRO A 762 -11.80 -39.33 26.20
C PRO A 762 -10.47 -38.58 26.43
N GLY A 763 -9.89 -38.80 27.61
CA GLY A 763 -8.53 -38.37 27.93
C GLY A 763 -8.37 -36.85 28.09
N LYS A 764 -7.21 -36.33 27.70
CA LYS A 764 -6.87 -34.90 27.83
C LYS A 764 -7.75 -33.98 26.96
N ALA A 765 -8.39 -34.53 25.93
CA ALA A 765 -9.30 -33.78 25.07
C ALA A 765 -10.62 -33.40 25.77
N GLY A 766 -10.93 -34.01 26.92
CA GLY A 766 -12.05 -33.62 27.77
C GLY A 766 -11.70 -32.54 28.82
N ASP A 767 -10.50 -31.96 28.79
CA ASP A 767 -10.06 -30.99 29.80
C ASP A 767 -9.94 -29.58 29.20
N ALA A 768 -10.72 -28.63 29.75
CA ALA A 768 -10.68 -27.21 29.39
C ALA A 768 -9.83 -26.37 30.38
N GLY A 769 -9.25 -27.00 31.40
CA GLY A 769 -8.43 -26.34 32.42
C GLY A 769 -7.31 -25.46 31.88
N PRO A 770 -6.49 -25.93 30.90
CA PRO A 770 -5.41 -25.12 30.33
C PRO A 770 -5.88 -23.78 29.76
N LEU A 771 -6.99 -23.78 29.01
CA LEU A 771 -7.61 -22.56 28.47
C LEU A 771 -8.05 -21.60 29.58
N VAL A 772 -8.70 -22.13 30.62
CA VAL A 772 -9.20 -21.33 31.75
C VAL A 772 -8.04 -20.73 32.55
N ASP A 773 -7.01 -21.52 32.85
CA ASP A 773 -5.84 -21.09 33.62
C ASP A 773 -5.03 -20.03 32.87
N ALA A 774 -4.77 -20.26 31.57
CA ALA A 774 -4.07 -19.32 30.71
C ALA A 774 -4.80 -17.98 30.60
N TYR A 775 -6.13 -18.00 30.40
CA TYR A 775 -6.95 -16.80 30.42
C TYR A 775 -6.84 -16.06 31.76
N ASN A 776 -7.01 -16.80 32.88
CA ASN A 776 -6.97 -16.22 34.22
C ASN A 776 -5.62 -15.58 34.52
N ASN A 777 -4.52 -16.13 34.02
CA ASN A 777 -3.20 -15.54 34.16
C ASN A 777 -3.02 -14.28 33.28
N ALA A 778 -3.56 -14.29 32.07
CA ALA A 778 -3.54 -13.13 31.18
C ALA A 778 -4.37 -11.95 31.72
N VAL A 779 -5.53 -12.17 32.32
CA VAL A 779 -6.37 -11.07 32.86
C VAL A 779 -5.94 -10.57 34.23
N LYS A 780 -5.08 -11.31 34.96
CA LYS A 780 -4.53 -10.83 36.24
C LYS A 780 -3.78 -9.52 36.02
N SER A 781 -4.14 -8.52 36.83
CA SER A 781 -3.41 -7.26 36.88
C SER A 781 -1.97 -7.52 37.31
N THR A 782 -1.03 -7.12 36.47
CA THR A 782 0.36 -6.93 36.90
C THR A 782 0.36 -5.70 37.81
N GLN A 783 0.68 -5.89 39.10
CA GLN A 783 0.89 -4.78 40.03
C GLN A 783 1.98 -3.83 39.54
#